data_AF-A0A2A1ZNP9-F1
#
_entry.id   AF-A0A2A1ZNP9-F1
#
_cell.length_a   1.000
_cell.length_b   1.000
_cell.length_c   1.000
_cell.angle_alpha   90.00
_cell.angle_beta   90.00
_cell.angle_gamma   90.00
#
_symmetry.space_group_name_H-M   'P 1'
#
loop_
_entity.id
_entity.type
_entity.pdbx_description
1 polymer ?
#
loop_
_entity_poly.entity_id
_entity_poly.type
_entity_poly.pdbx_seq_one_letter_code
_entity_poly.pdbx_strand_id
1 'polypeptide(L)'
;MTNKQKRNLESKILNSNMGEGFSEYFDLYIETFGEVGFVFLKENLLFNYFTYDSAAYDKLKYVGENITNYKVGERVKDYVYQKMKMVFIHKIFNKLYGKLKKEILSINLYLYKKPHCVNLKRSILALSEDLVARNGSAYISVNGMTYTFEEIIDGVSLIINEVDSSVIYKNGYLPYKILNDKKKIYKLLDYALSIVKLRDYEFLLDMYDYRVKVYDNHVSIDSDSELNKSYNLGFVMNNLRKISNSQIINNPKYPRRREMLNHLKKTFPEDVYLKKKDDYGVKRYVIFYIDKLFYVFNKMVSNVDDQPLLKRFYQDFLIDTDDIDDFFVFDDISILNILQFKRVFDIIHLIYMELYNKNDNVRRINSLIQIIKVDDLSSMNDQLGYIDDTKFKKILSFFTQNDDISYLDLFYTPFIKFMDDRVMFSPHICSTSDLLRSSIILSRRKGIQVSNNYEEKLTNKLYKTFVSKGFKVFKNVEFSFEGKKHEVDCIVLANDYVFFFECKTTISAASIYETRTNMKQINKGVEQLSEIKDIANLNDVLKTKSIEIRDLKRIYNVVTTSYHLVSHNYNGIRILNAYDFVNFIDSGKVTINNDVYSLWKNTNLSQDDMLEYCQCNAMIIEIRNALTEFDSSFHVLGNRFSYVEYGLDVEKFINKIKMTNKTS
;
A
#
# COMPACT_ATOMS: atom_id res chain seq x y z
N MET A 1 5.19 36.53 -13.08
CA MET A 1 4.34 36.41 -11.86
C MET A 1 5.20 35.97 -10.69
N THR A 2 5.05 36.54 -9.49
CA THR A 2 5.81 36.14 -8.29
C THR A 2 5.34 34.78 -7.74
N ASN A 3 6.17 34.08 -6.95
CA ASN A 3 5.77 32.81 -6.30
C ASN A 3 4.55 32.95 -5.39
N LYS A 4 4.40 34.10 -4.71
CA LYS A 4 3.23 34.39 -3.88
C LYS A 4 1.96 34.53 -4.72
N GLN A 5 2.05 35.23 -5.85
CA GLN A 5 0.93 35.35 -6.80
C GLN A 5 0.57 33.99 -7.40
N LYS A 6 1.55 33.15 -7.75
CA LYS A 6 1.35 31.76 -8.21
C LYS A 6 0.55 30.95 -7.21
N ARG A 7 1.00 30.87 -5.96
CA ARG A 7 0.28 30.13 -4.90
C ARG A 7 -1.13 30.66 -4.65
N ASN A 8 -1.34 31.96 -4.75
CA ASN A 8 -2.67 32.55 -4.61
C ASN A 8 -3.60 32.13 -5.76
N LEU A 9 -3.10 32.20 -7.01
CA LEU A 9 -3.86 31.75 -8.17
C LEU A 9 -4.18 30.25 -8.11
N GLU A 10 -3.21 29.42 -7.72
CA GLU A 10 -3.40 27.98 -7.48
C GLU A 10 -4.48 27.70 -6.43
N SER A 11 -4.42 28.39 -5.28
CA SER A 11 -5.43 28.27 -4.22
C SER A 11 -6.82 28.68 -4.70
N LYS A 12 -6.92 29.75 -5.50
CA LYS A 12 -8.19 30.18 -6.08
C LYS A 12 -8.77 29.17 -7.06
N ILE A 13 -7.94 28.56 -7.92
CA ILE A 13 -8.39 27.52 -8.86
C ILE A 13 -8.88 26.29 -8.10
N LEU A 14 -8.14 25.84 -7.09
CA LEU A 14 -8.49 24.65 -6.31
C LEU A 14 -9.79 24.83 -5.51
N ASN A 15 -10.03 26.04 -4.99
CA ASN A 15 -11.18 26.32 -4.12
C ASN A 15 -12.40 26.93 -4.85
N SER A 16 -12.25 27.39 -6.10
CA SER A 16 -13.36 28.01 -6.84
C SER A 16 -14.34 26.96 -7.34
N ASN A 17 -15.62 27.29 -7.28
CA ASN A 17 -16.66 26.63 -8.06
C ASN A 17 -16.70 27.21 -9.48
N MET A 18 -17.28 26.48 -10.43
CA MET A 18 -17.40 26.93 -11.83
C MET A 18 -18.07 28.32 -11.97
N GLY A 19 -19.00 28.66 -11.06
CA GLY A 19 -19.67 29.97 -11.04
C GLY A 19 -18.91 31.10 -10.33
N GLU A 20 -17.77 30.81 -9.68
CA GLU A 20 -17.00 31.77 -8.86
C GLU A 20 -15.64 32.12 -9.49
N GLY A 21 -15.61 32.30 -10.81
CA GLY A 21 -14.41 32.75 -11.53
C GLY A 21 -13.38 31.64 -11.85
N PHE A 22 -13.76 30.36 -11.76
CA PHE A 22 -12.86 29.25 -12.12
C PHE A 22 -12.29 29.41 -13.54
N SER A 23 -13.14 29.71 -14.53
CA SER A 23 -12.71 29.87 -15.93
C SER A 23 -11.64 30.94 -16.07
N GLU A 24 -11.88 32.13 -15.49
CA GLU A 24 -10.94 33.26 -15.52
C GLU A 24 -9.61 32.91 -14.85
N TYR A 25 -9.65 32.28 -13.67
CA TYR A 25 -8.43 31.88 -12.96
C TYR A 25 -7.68 30.76 -13.67
N PHE A 26 -8.39 29.79 -14.22
CA PHE A 26 -7.82 28.67 -14.95
C PHE A 26 -7.16 29.14 -16.25
N ASP A 27 -7.87 29.94 -17.05
CA ASP A 27 -7.36 30.49 -18.31
C ASP A 27 -6.10 31.31 -18.06
N LEU A 28 -6.14 32.24 -17.09
CA LEU A 28 -4.98 33.04 -16.71
C LEU A 28 -3.79 32.16 -16.28
N TYR A 29 -4.05 31.09 -15.51
CA TYR A 29 -3.00 30.19 -15.03
C TYR A 29 -2.39 29.37 -16.16
N ILE A 30 -3.22 28.81 -17.05
CA ILE A 30 -2.73 28.01 -18.19
C ILE A 30 -2.05 28.88 -19.25
N GLU A 31 -2.54 30.09 -19.52
CA GLU A 31 -1.85 31.05 -20.38
C GLU A 31 -0.47 31.43 -19.82
N THR A 32 -0.36 31.54 -18.49
CA THR A 32 0.89 31.91 -17.81
C THR A 32 1.89 30.76 -17.72
N PHE A 33 1.43 29.54 -17.42
CA PHE A 33 2.29 28.40 -17.07
C PHE A 33 2.26 27.24 -18.07
N GLY A 34 1.39 27.30 -19.08
CA GLY A 34 1.24 26.28 -20.12
C GLY A 34 1.11 24.86 -19.54
N GLU A 35 1.89 23.95 -20.10
CA GLU A 35 1.92 22.54 -19.70
C GLU A 35 2.33 22.31 -18.23
N VAL A 36 3.26 23.11 -17.70
CA VAL A 36 3.69 23.03 -16.30
C VAL A 36 2.52 23.36 -15.36
N GLY A 37 1.70 24.33 -15.74
CA GLY A 37 0.46 24.63 -15.01
C GLY A 37 -0.49 23.44 -15.02
N PHE A 38 -0.65 22.77 -16.15
CA PHE A 38 -1.52 21.62 -16.25
C PHE A 38 -1.05 20.44 -15.39
N VAL A 39 0.26 20.14 -15.38
CA VAL A 39 0.85 19.09 -14.52
C VAL A 39 0.54 19.38 -13.04
N PHE A 40 0.68 20.62 -12.59
CA PHE A 40 0.31 21.01 -11.24
C PHE A 40 -1.16 20.71 -10.92
N LEU A 41 -2.09 21.05 -11.82
CA LEU A 41 -3.52 20.82 -11.59
C LEU A 41 -3.89 19.32 -11.61
N LYS A 42 -3.23 18.54 -12.47
CA LYS A 42 -3.32 17.06 -12.48
C LYS A 42 -2.84 16.49 -11.14
N GLU A 43 -1.69 16.91 -10.64
CA GLU A 43 -1.15 16.42 -9.36
C GLU A 43 -1.98 16.79 -8.13
N ASN A 44 -2.68 17.93 -8.20
CA ASN A 44 -3.57 18.41 -7.13
C ASN A 44 -5.02 17.94 -7.29
N LEU A 45 -5.27 16.97 -8.18
CA LEU A 45 -6.57 16.29 -8.32
C LEU A 45 -7.72 17.21 -8.67
N LEU A 46 -7.46 18.31 -9.38
CA LEU A 46 -8.52 19.27 -9.75
C LEU A 46 -9.69 18.60 -10.48
N PHE A 47 -9.41 17.50 -11.18
CA PHE A 47 -10.36 16.77 -12.02
C PHE A 47 -10.73 15.39 -11.46
N ASN A 48 -10.55 15.14 -10.16
CA ASN A 48 -10.92 13.87 -9.58
C ASN A 48 -12.43 13.77 -9.34
N TYR A 49 -13.05 12.85 -10.06
CA TYR A 49 -14.45 12.52 -9.98
C TYR A 49 -14.84 11.86 -8.66
N PHE A 50 -13.92 11.11 -8.03
CA PHE A 50 -14.24 10.33 -6.84
C PHE A 50 -13.86 11.01 -5.52
N THR A 51 -13.30 12.20 -5.58
CA THR A 51 -13.23 13.15 -4.47
C THR A 51 -14.50 14.00 -4.48
N TYR A 52 -15.05 14.32 -3.31
CA TYR A 52 -16.39 14.89 -3.04
C TYR A 52 -16.77 16.22 -3.74
N ASP A 53 -16.06 16.65 -4.79
CA ASP A 53 -16.36 17.87 -5.54
C ASP A 53 -17.35 17.58 -6.69
N SER A 54 -18.62 17.92 -6.49
CA SER A 54 -19.63 17.87 -7.54
C SER A 54 -19.29 18.78 -8.73
N ALA A 55 -18.44 19.79 -8.55
CA ALA A 55 -18.01 20.70 -9.61
C ALA A 55 -16.82 20.17 -10.43
N ALA A 56 -16.16 19.06 -10.04
CA ALA A 56 -15.04 18.49 -10.79
C ALA A 56 -15.42 18.14 -12.23
N TYR A 57 -16.66 17.67 -12.44
CA TYR A 57 -17.19 17.42 -13.78
C TYR A 57 -17.28 18.70 -14.61
N ASP A 58 -17.87 19.75 -14.07
CA ASP A 58 -18.09 20.99 -14.80
C ASP A 58 -16.75 21.69 -15.11
N LYS A 59 -15.81 21.66 -14.16
CA LYS A 59 -14.42 22.10 -14.35
C LYS A 59 -13.75 21.35 -15.50
N LEU A 60 -13.81 20.02 -15.49
CA LEU A 60 -13.17 19.21 -16.53
C LEU A 60 -13.86 19.36 -17.90
N LYS A 61 -15.18 19.52 -17.92
CA LYS A 61 -15.93 19.80 -19.14
C LYS A 61 -15.47 21.11 -19.78
N TYR A 62 -15.37 22.17 -18.98
CA TYR A 62 -14.85 23.47 -19.45
C TYR A 62 -13.44 23.34 -20.03
N VAL A 63 -12.55 22.68 -19.29
CA VAL A 63 -11.16 22.48 -19.73
C VAL A 63 -11.10 21.67 -21.02
N GLY A 64 -11.92 20.62 -21.13
CA GLY A 64 -12.01 19.79 -22.33
C GLY A 64 -12.53 20.53 -23.56
N GLU A 65 -13.56 21.36 -23.40
CA GLU A 65 -14.12 22.19 -24.49
C GLU A 65 -13.13 23.25 -24.99
N ASN A 66 -12.21 23.70 -24.12
CA ASN A 66 -11.23 24.73 -24.44
C ASN A 66 -9.80 24.20 -24.65
N ILE A 67 -9.57 22.89 -24.54
CA ILE A 67 -8.20 22.34 -24.49
C ILE A 67 -7.38 22.61 -25.76
N THR A 68 -8.06 22.75 -26.91
CA THR A 68 -7.45 23.10 -28.19
C THR A 68 -7.02 24.56 -28.29
N ASN A 69 -7.57 25.43 -27.44
CA ASN A 69 -7.24 26.85 -27.39
C ASN A 69 -5.98 27.10 -26.55
N TYR A 70 -5.61 26.17 -25.67
CA TYR A 70 -4.43 26.29 -24.82
C TYR A 70 -3.16 25.80 -25.52
N LYS A 71 -2.03 26.47 -25.24
CA LYS A 71 -0.69 26.08 -25.72
C LYS A 71 -0.11 24.94 -24.87
N VAL A 72 -0.73 23.77 -24.96
CA VAL A 72 -0.31 22.55 -24.24
C VAL A 72 0.03 21.42 -25.23
N GLY A 73 0.94 20.53 -24.84
CA GLY A 73 1.33 19.38 -25.64
C GLY A 73 0.22 18.36 -25.85
N GLU A 74 0.36 17.49 -26.85
CA GLU A 74 -0.61 16.44 -27.18
C GLU A 74 -0.86 15.46 -26.02
N ARG A 75 0.13 15.23 -25.17
CA ARG A 75 -0.02 14.37 -23.98
C ARG A 75 -1.04 14.94 -22.98
N VAL A 76 -1.01 16.25 -22.76
CA VAL A 76 -2.00 16.93 -21.91
C VAL A 76 -3.39 16.85 -22.52
N LYS A 77 -3.50 17.09 -23.83
CA LYS A 77 -4.78 16.98 -24.55
C LYS A 77 -5.35 15.57 -24.44
N ASP A 78 -4.54 14.54 -24.73
CA ASP A 78 -4.96 13.14 -24.60
C ASP A 78 -5.43 12.84 -23.18
N TYR A 79 -4.67 13.24 -22.16
CA TYR A 79 -5.09 13.07 -20.76
C TYR A 79 -6.46 13.70 -20.47
N VAL A 80 -6.69 14.95 -20.88
CA VAL A 80 -8.00 15.63 -20.70
C VAL A 80 -9.11 14.85 -21.39
N TYR A 81 -8.89 14.41 -22.63
CA TYR A 81 -9.88 13.61 -23.36
C TYR A 81 -10.13 12.25 -22.68
N GLN A 82 -9.10 11.56 -22.18
CA GLN A 82 -9.29 10.31 -21.44
C GLN A 82 -10.08 10.56 -20.14
N LYS A 83 -9.79 11.66 -19.44
CA LYS A 83 -10.52 12.08 -18.25
C LYS A 83 -11.98 12.36 -18.54
N MET A 84 -12.30 13.06 -19.63
CA MET A 84 -13.69 13.29 -20.04
C MET A 84 -14.46 11.99 -20.31
N LYS A 85 -13.79 10.91 -20.74
CA LYS A 85 -14.46 9.60 -20.91
C LYS A 85 -14.83 8.96 -19.57
N MET A 86 -14.17 9.33 -18.46
CA MET A 86 -14.49 8.84 -17.12
C MET A 86 -15.85 9.33 -16.59
N VAL A 87 -16.47 10.32 -17.22
CA VAL A 87 -17.82 10.82 -16.86
C VAL A 87 -18.83 9.69 -16.79
N PHE A 88 -18.74 8.73 -17.71
CA PHE A 88 -19.61 7.55 -17.70
C PHE A 88 -19.39 6.68 -16.46
N ILE A 89 -18.12 6.42 -16.12
CA ILE A 89 -17.71 5.68 -14.92
C ILE A 89 -18.20 6.41 -13.66
N HIS A 90 -18.08 7.74 -13.63
CA HIS A 90 -18.54 8.57 -12.52
C HIS A 90 -20.07 8.53 -12.32
N LYS A 91 -20.86 8.53 -13.40
CA LYS A 91 -22.32 8.34 -13.31
C LYS A 91 -22.68 6.98 -12.69
N ILE A 92 -21.97 5.92 -13.07
CA ILE A 92 -22.15 4.57 -12.52
C ILE A 92 -21.79 4.56 -11.02
N PHE A 93 -20.66 5.15 -10.67
CA PHE A 93 -20.22 5.32 -9.28
C PHE A 93 -21.26 6.04 -8.43
N ASN A 94 -21.78 7.20 -8.87
CA ASN A 94 -22.77 7.97 -8.09
C ASN A 94 -24.06 7.16 -7.87
N LYS A 95 -24.48 6.41 -8.89
CA LYS A 95 -25.63 5.50 -8.79
C LYS A 95 -25.37 4.35 -7.81
N LEU A 96 -24.18 3.77 -7.80
CA LEU A 96 -23.78 2.73 -6.83
C LEU A 96 -23.70 3.28 -5.42
N TYR A 97 -23.03 4.40 -5.23
CA TYR A 97 -22.85 5.04 -3.94
C TYR A 97 -24.21 5.49 -3.35
N GLY A 98 -25.12 6.01 -4.19
CA GLY A 98 -26.50 6.26 -3.79
C GLY A 98 -27.26 4.99 -3.37
N LYS A 99 -27.06 3.86 -4.07
CA LYS A 99 -27.61 2.55 -3.67
C LYS A 99 -27.03 2.06 -2.35
N LEU A 100 -25.73 2.21 -2.14
CA LEU A 100 -25.04 1.88 -0.90
C LEU A 100 -25.64 2.67 0.27
N LYS A 101 -25.70 4.00 0.16
CA LYS A 101 -26.30 4.89 1.17
C LYS A 101 -27.75 4.52 1.48
N LYS A 102 -28.56 4.27 0.46
CA LYS A 102 -29.96 3.86 0.63
C LYS A 102 -30.10 2.53 1.39
N GLU A 103 -29.24 1.55 1.07
CA GLU A 103 -29.26 0.25 1.74
C GLU A 103 -28.81 0.38 3.21
N ILE A 104 -27.72 1.13 3.48
CA ILE A 104 -27.27 1.44 4.85
C ILE A 104 -28.38 2.12 5.65
N LEU A 105 -29.01 3.15 5.10
CA LEU A 105 -30.13 3.85 5.73
C LEU A 105 -31.30 2.90 6.02
N SER A 106 -31.64 2.01 5.07
CA SER A 106 -32.72 1.04 5.25
C SER A 106 -32.44 0.07 6.41
N ILE A 107 -31.17 -0.35 6.56
CA ILE A 107 -30.73 -1.21 7.66
C ILE A 107 -30.77 -0.41 8.96
N ASN A 108 -30.23 0.80 9.00
CA ASN A 108 -30.28 1.68 10.17
C ASN A 108 -31.71 1.93 10.67
N LEU A 109 -32.64 2.27 9.78
CA LEU A 109 -34.05 2.47 10.12
C LEU A 109 -34.71 1.20 10.66
N TYR A 110 -34.34 0.04 10.13
CA TYR A 110 -34.80 -1.25 10.65
C TYR A 110 -34.23 -1.53 12.05
N LEU A 111 -32.95 -1.23 12.28
CA LEU A 111 -32.27 -1.39 13.57
C LEU A 111 -32.85 -0.48 14.65
N TYR A 112 -33.17 0.78 14.29
CA TYR A 112 -33.74 1.78 15.19
C TYR A 112 -35.08 1.34 15.79
N LYS A 113 -35.88 0.56 15.05
CA LYS A 113 -37.19 0.05 15.49
C LYS A 113 -37.10 -1.15 16.44
N LYS A 114 -35.90 -1.60 16.83
CA LYS A 114 -35.72 -2.77 17.70
C LYS A 114 -35.36 -2.36 19.13
N PRO A 115 -35.96 -3.01 20.16
CA PRO A 115 -35.79 -2.63 21.58
C PRO A 115 -34.38 -2.84 22.13
N HIS A 116 -33.53 -3.58 21.42
CA HIS A 116 -32.12 -3.76 21.75
C HIS A 116 -31.29 -3.13 20.63
N CYS A 117 -30.87 -1.87 20.83
CA CYS A 117 -30.20 -1.08 19.80
C CYS A 117 -28.87 -1.74 19.36
N VAL A 118 -28.75 -2.00 18.06
CA VAL A 118 -27.69 -2.79 17.43
C VAL A 118 -26.65 -1.90 16.81
N ASN A 119 -25.39 -2.01 17.21
CA ASN A 119 -24.35 -1.26 16.52
C ASN A 119 -24.09 -1.86 15.12
N LEU A 120 -24.48 -1.11 14.07
CA LEU A 120 -24.30 -1.56 12.68
C LEU A 120 -22.81 -1.71 12.32
N LYS A 121 -21.93 -0.80 12.79
CA LYS A 121 -20.47 -0.89 12.54
C LYS A 121 -19.91 -2.21 13.08
N ARG A 122 -20.24 -2.56 14.33
CA ARG A 122 -19.88 -3.84 14.95
C ARG A 122 -20.36 -5.04 14.12
N SER A 123 -21.58 -4.95 13.58
CA SER A 123 -22.19 -6.03 12.81
C SER A 123 -21.52 -6.27 11.47
N ILE A 124 -21.19 -5.18 10.76
CA ILE A 124 -20.44 -5.23 9.51
C ILE A 124 -19.04 -5.81 9.76
N LEU A 125 -18.35 -5.34 10.79
CA LEU A 125 -17.03 -5.87 11.17
C LEU A 125 -17.10 -7.37 11.47
N ALA A 126 -18.08 -7.82 12.28
CA ALA A 126 -18.20 -9.23 12.67
C ALA A 126 -18.39 -10.16 11.47
N LEU A 127 -19.19 -9.74 10.50
CA LEU A 127 -19.43 -10.55 9.30
C LEU A 127 -18.27 -10.53 8.34
N SER A 128 -17.56 -9.42 8.25
CA SER A 128 -16.34 -9.31 7.46
C SER A 128 -15.26 -10.20 8.06
N GLU A 129 -15.13 -10.23 9.38
CA GLU A 129 -14.25 -11.15 10.08
C GLU A 129 -14.65 -12.61 9.84
N ASP A 130 -15.94 -12.96 9.92
CA ASP A 130 -16.42 -14.31 9.58
C ASP A 130 -16.08 -14.70 8.14
N LEU A 131 -16.31 -13.78 7.20
CA LEU A 131 -16.03 -13.99 5.78
C LEU A 131 -14.56 -14.27 5.54
N VAL A 132 -13.67 -13.45 6.11
CA VAL A 132 -12.25 -13.57 5.90
C VAL A 132 -11.69 -14.80 6.60
N ALA A 133 -11.99 -14.97 7.90
CA ALA A 133 -11.41 -16.04 8.71
C ALA A 133 -11.76 -17.45 8.20
N ARG A 134 -12.94 -17.61 7.56
CA ARG A 134 -13.37 -18.92 7.04
C ARG A 134 -12.85 -19.26 5.65
N ASN A 135 -12.51 -18.26 4.84
CA ASN A 135 -12.01 -18.54 3.49
C ASN A 135 -10.55 -18.98 3.50
N GLY A 136 -9.73 -18.52 4.46
CA GLY A 136 -8.35 -18.99 4.67
C GLY A 136 -7.40 -18.85 3.48
N SER A 137 -7.90 -18.34 2.36
CA SER A 137 -7.23 -18.12 1.09
C SER A 137 -6.75 -16.67 1.03
N ALA A 138 -5.69 -16.43 0.27
CA ALA A 138 -5.23 -15.07 -0.07
C ALA A 138 -6.29 -14.25 -0.84
N TYR A 139 -7.33 -14.93 -1.31
CA TYR A 139 -8.32 -14.46 -2.27
C TYR A 139 -9.71 -14.93 -1.87
N ILE A 140 -10.64 -13.99 -1.69
CA ILE A 140 -11.99 -14.23 -1.19
C ILE A 140 -12.98 -14.00 -2.32
N SER A 141 -13.85 -14.98 -2.58
CA SER A 141 -14.91 -14.82 -3.58
C SER A 141 -16.14 -14.12 -3.00
N VAL A 142 -16.54 -13.01 -3.60
CA VAL A 142 -17.78 -12.28 -3.33
C VAL A 142 -18.54 -12.16 -4.65
N ASN A 143 -19.73 -12.75 -4.73
CA ASN A 143 -20.59 -12.77 -5.94
C ASN A 143 -19.86 -13.21 -7.23
N GLY A 144 -18.95 -14.19 -7.13
CA GLY A 144 -18.23 -14.72 -8.29
C GLY A 144 -17.01 -13.90 -8.72
N MET A 145 -16.70 -12.81 -8.02
CA MET A 145 -15.44 -12.09 -8.17
C MET A 145 -14.51 -12.39 -7.02
N THR A 146 -13.22 -12.31 -7.30
CA THR A 146 -12.17 -12.59 -6.33
C THR A 146 -11.56 -11.28 -5.86
N TYR A 147 -11.36 -11.17 -4.54
CA TYR A 147 -10.80 -9.98 -3.90
C TYR A 147 -9.69 -10.39 -2.93
N THR A 148 -8.67 -9.57 -2.76
CA THR A 148 -7.69 -9.72 -1.69
C THR A 148 -8.30 -9.38 -0.34
N PHE A 149 -7.63 -9.75 0.74
CA PHE A 149 -8.04 -9.35 2.08
C PHE A 149 -8.10 -7.82 2.21
N GLU A 150 -7.09 -7.13 1.69
CA GLU A 150 -6.99 -5.67 1.70
C GLU A 150 -8.18 -5.00 0.99
N GLU A 151 -8.57 -5.49 -0.18
CA GLU A 151 -9.75 -4.97 -0.90
C GLU A 151 -11.04 -5.15 -0.09
N ILE A 152 -11.21 -6.29 0.59
CA ILE A 152 -12.34 -6.52 1.49
C ILE A 152 -12.33 -5.51 2.64
N ILE A 153 -11.18 -5.27 3.26
CA ILE A 153 -11.06 -4.31 4.38
C ILE A 153 -11.31 -2.87 3.92
N ASP A 154 -10.89 -2.49 2.71
CA ASP A 154 -11.19 -1.18 2.13
C ASP A 154 -12.69 -1.00 1.88
N GLY A 155 -13.35 -2.01 1.33
CA GLY A 155 -14.81 -2.02 1.17
C GLY A 155 -15.54 -1.91 2.51
N VAL A 156 -15.08 -2.62 3.54
CA VAL A 156 -15.66 -2.55 4.89
C VAL A 156 -15.46 -1.19 5.52
N SER A 157 -14.27 -0.60 5.36
CA SER A 157 -13.95 0.74 5.82
C SER A 157 -14.89 1.78 5.21
N LEU A 158 -15.14 1.68 3.89
CA LEU A 158 -16.10 2.52 3.20
C LEU A 158 -17.51 2.38 3.79
N ILE A 159 -18.02 1.16 3.99
CA ILE A 159 -19.36 0.96 4.56
C ILE A 159 -19.44 1.60 5.95
N ILE A 160 -18.45 1.37 6.82
CA ILE A 160 -18.45 1.87 8.19
C ILE A 160 -18.40 3.40 8.27
N ASN A 161 -17.68 4.05 7.35
CA ASN A 161 -17.65 5.50 7.22
C ASN A 161 -19.03 6.09 6.91
N GLU A 162 -19.84 5.38 6.11
CA GLU A 162 -21.19 5.80 5.76
C GLU A 162 -22.24 5.48 6.85
N VAL A 163 -21.87 4.72 7.88
CA VAL A 163 -22.76 4.46 9.02
C VAL A 163 -22.76 5.66 9.96
N ASP A 164 -23.88 6.39 9.98
CA ASP A 164 -24.13 7.51 10.88
C ASP A 164 -23.85 7.18 12.36
N SER A 165 -22.98 7.98 12.98
CA SER A 165 -22.59 7.89 14.39
C SER A 165 -23.63 8.47 15.35
N SER A 166 -24.61 9.25 14.86
CA SER A 166 -25.66 9.89 15.67
C SER A 166 -26.65 8.90 16.29
N VAL A 167 -26.65 7.65 15.84
CA VAL A 167 -27.47 6.59 16.43
C VAL A 167 -26.82 6.12 17.74
N ILE A 168 -27.25 6.70 18.87
CA ILE A 168 -26.77 6.34 20.20
C ILE A 168 -27.29 4.94 20.59
N TYR A 169 -26.40 3.96 20.66
CA TYR A 169 -26.75 2.58 21.01
C TYR A 169 -26.65 2.36 22.52
N LYS A 170 -27.78 2.20 23.21
CA LYS A 170 -27.82 2.08 24.68
C LYS A 170 -27.05 0.89 25.27
N ASN A 171 -26.86 -0.22 24.55
CA ASN A 171 -26.31 -1.45 25.14
C ASN A 171 -25.29 -2.23 24.27
N GLY A 172 -24.86 -1.73 23.10
CA GLY A 172 -23.76 -2.33 22.31
C GLY A 172 -23.96 -3.78 21.82
N TYR A 173 -25.19 -4.31 21.89
CA TYR A 173 -25.50 -5.72 21.68
C TYR A 173 -25.91 -6.04 20.23
N LEU A 174 -25.60 -7.26 19.78
CA LEU A 174 -25.86 -7.77 18.42
C LEU A 174 -27.07 -8.74 18.45
N PRO A 175 -28.22 -8.45 17.83
CA PRO A 175 -29.23 -9.44 17.55
C PRO A 175 -28.95 -10.06 16.18
N TYR A 176 -28.31 -11.22 16.22
CA TYR A 176 -28.01 -12.09 15.09
C TYR A 176 -29.16 -12.28 14.08
N LYS A 177 -30.44 -12.15 14.48
CA LYS A 177 -31.60 -12.28 13.57
C LYS A 177 -31.56 -11.32 12.37
N ILE A 178 -30.86 -10.18 12.48
CA ILE A 178 -30.74 -9.18 11.42
C ILE A 178 -29.63 -9.54 10.42
N LEU A 179 -28.63 -10.31 10.89
CA LEU A 179 -27.46 -10.75 10.12
C LEU A 179 -27.66 -12.08 9.40
N ASN A 180 -28.78 -12.76 9.64
CA ASN A 180 -29.13 -13.97 8.90
C ASN A 180 -29.51 -13.67 7.43
N ASP A 181 -29.76 -12.40 7.10
CA ASP A 181 -29.85 -11.93 5.71
C ASP A 181 -28.44 -11.65 5.17
N LYS A 182 -27.61 -12.70 5.11
CA LYS A 182 -26.27 -12.66 4.51
C LYS A 182 -26.31 -11.96 3.15
N LYS A 183 -27.38 -12.15 2.38
CA LYS A 183 -27.57 -11.54 1.06
C LYS A 183 -27.51 -10.01 1.11
N LYS A 184 -28.11 -9.35 2.11
CA LYS A 184 -28.03 -7.89 2.24
C LYS A 184 -26.62 -7.39 2.51
N ILE A 185 -25.84 -8.12 3.30
CA ILE A 185 -24.49 -7.67 3.67
C ILE A 185 -23.49 -7.98 2.58
N TYR A 186 -23.61 -9.14 1.92
CA TYR A 186 -22.90 -9.38 0.65
C TYR A 186 -23.23 -8.33 -0.40
N LYS A 187 -24.48 -7.85 -0.47
CA LYS A 187 -24.87 -6.76 -1.36
C LYS A 187 -24.25 -5.41 -0.97
N LEU A 188 -24.14 -5.09 0.32
CA LEU A 188 -23.40 -3.90 0.77
C LEU A 188 -21.92 -3.98 0.39
N LEU A 189 -21.29 -5.13 0.67
CA LEU A 189 -19.90 -5.41 0.31
C LEU A 189 -19.70 -5.31 -1.20
N ASP A 190 -20.58 -5.90 -2.01
CA ASP A 190 -20.55 -5.84 -3.47
C ASP A 190 -20.57 -4.40 -3.99
N TYR A 191 -21.47 -3.57 -3.46
CA TYR A 191 -21.49 -2.14 -3.79
C TYR A 191 -20.20 -1.44 -3.38
N ALA A 192 -19.75 -1.66 -2.14
CA ALA A 192 -18.56 -1.01 -1.62
C ALA A 192 -17.29 -1.39 -2.40
N LEU A 193 -17.11 -2.69 -2.69
CA LEU A 193 -16.00 -3.22 -3.47
C LEU A 193 -16.03 -2.71 -4.91
N SER A 194 -17.21 -2.65 -5.52
CA SER A 194 -17.36 -2.04 -6.85
C SER A 194 -16.98 -0.57 -6.84
N ILE A 195 -17.38 0.17 -5.79
CA ILE A 195 -17.04 1.58 -5.62
C ILE A 195 -15.52 1.76 -5.47
N VAL A 196 -14.86 0.92 -4.67
CA VAL A 196 -13.39 0.92 -4.52
C VAL A 196 -12.71 0.66 -5.87
N LYS A 197 -13.10 -0.40 -6.60
CA LYS A 197 -12.53 -0.69 -7.93
C LYS A 197 -12.72 0.43 -8.95
N LEU A 198 -13.88 1.08 -8.96
CA LEU A 198 -14.11 2.23 -9.84
C LEU A 198 -13.21 3.42 -9.47
N ARG A 199 -12.85 3.60 -8.19
CA ARG A 199 -11.86 4.60 -7.77
C ARG A 199 -10.47 4.27 -8.29
N ASP A 200 -10.06 3.00 -8.20
CA ASP A 200 -8.74 2.56 -8.67
C ASP A 200 -8.52 2.89 -10.15
N TYR A 201 -9.56 2.76 -10.95
CA TYR A 201 -9.56 3.13 -12.37
C TYR A 201 -9.26 4.59 -12.66
N GLU A 202 -9.71 5.51 -11.80
CA GLU A 202 -9.34 6.92 -11.92
C GLU A 202 -7.85 7.13 -11.67
N PHE A 203 -7.31 6.45 -10.66
CA PHE A 203 -5.91 6.54 -10.32
C PHE A 203 -4.99 5.93 -11.38
N LEU A 204 -5.40 4.84 -12.03
CA LEU A 204 -4.65 4.26 -13.15
C LEU A 204 -4.51 5.26 -14.30
N LEU A 205 -5.57 6.01 -14.61
CA LEU A 205 -5.51 7.08 -15.59
C LEU A 205 -4.57 8.22 -15.15
N ASP A 206 -4.69 8.64 -13.89
CA ASP A 206 -3.94 9.78 -13.37
C ASP A 206 -2.44 9.53 -13.29
N MET A 207 -2.05 8.34 -12.84
CA MET A 207 -0.67 8.09 -12.42
C MET A 207 0.11 7.19 -13.37
N TYR A 208 -0.59 6.42 -14.21
CA TYR A 208 0.03 5.41 -15.06
C TYR A 208 -0.33 5.57 -16.55
N ASP A 209 -0.88 6.71 -16.94
CA ASP A 209 -1.23 6.99 -18.34
C ASP A 209 -2.08 5.87 -18.99
N TYR A 210 -2.89 5.19 -18.19
CA TYR A 210 -3.91 4.28 -18.73
C TYR A 210 -4.89 5.09 -19.59
N ARG A 211 -5.65 4.40 -20.42
CA ARG A 211 -6.61 4.94 -21.37
C ARG A 211 -7.94 4.28 -21.16
N VAL A 212 -9.00 5.06 -21.33
CA VAL A 212 -10.37 4.59 -21.18
C VAL A 212 -10.99 4.46 -22.57
N LYS A 213 -11.51 3.28 -22.85
CA LYS A 213 -12.34 2.98 -24.02
C LYS A 213 -13.75 2.71 -23.52
N VAL A 214 -14.72 3.49 -23.98
CA VAL A 214 -16.13 3.33 -23.62
C VAL A 214 -16.90 2.86 -24.85
N TYR A 215 -17.58 1.74 -24.69
CA TYR A 215 -18.58 1.16 -25.59
C TYR A 215 -19.92 1.13 -24.85
N ASP A 216 -21.03 0.89 -25.54
CA ASP A 216 -22.41 1.03 -25.00
C ASP A 216 -22.59 0.51 -23.57
N ASN A 217 -22.19 -0.74 -23.31
CA ASN A 217 -22.26 -1.38 -21.98
C ASN A 217 -20.90 -1.94 -21.53
N HIS A 218 -19.80 -1.45 -22.10
CA HIS A 218 -18.47 -1.97 -21.81
C HIS A 218 -17.45 -0.84 -21.68
N VAL A 219 -16.77 -0.79 -20.54
CA VAL A 219 -15.63 0.10 -20.31
C VAL A 219 -14.38 -0.76 -20.24
N SER A 220 -13.40 -0.46 -21.08
CA SER A 220 -12.07 -1.08 -21.01
C SER A 220 -11.06 -0.04 -20.55
N ILE A 221 -10.24 -0.41 -19.58
CA ILE A 221 -9.09 0.38 -19.14
C ILE A 221 -7.83 -0.36 -19.54
N ASP A 222 -7.00 0.34 -20.30
CA ASP A 222 -5.87 -0.23 -21.04
C ASP A 222 -4.64 0.66 -20.87
N SER A 223 -3.44 0.14 -20.98
CA SER A 223 -2.20 0.92 -20.88
C SER A 223 -1.16 0.42 -21.86
N ASP A 224 -0.03 1.12 -21.95
CA ASP A 224 1.15 0.54 -22.59
C ASP A 224 1.50 -0.79 -21.88
N SER A 225 1.57 -1.86 -22.68
CA SER A 225 1.92 -3.20 -22.21
C SER A 225 3.22 -3.23 -21.40
N GLU A 226 4.19 -2.37 -21.70
CA GLU A 226 5.48 -2.34 -20.98
C GLU A 226 5.31 -1.81 -19.55
N LEU A 227 4.57 -0.72 -19.37
CA LEU A 227 4.29 -0.17 -18.04
C LEU A 227 3.45 -1.13 -17.21
N ASN A 228 2.41 -1.72 -17.82
CA ASN A 228 1.53 -2.66 -17.14
C ASN A 228 2.28 -3.93 -16.70
N LYS A 229 3.14 -4.48 -17.57
CA LYS A 229 4.02 -5.62 -17.23
C LYS A 229 4.97 -5.26 -16.10
N SER A 230 5.62 -4.09 -16.14
CA SER A 230 6.54 -3.65 -15.08
C SER A 230 5.84 -3.48 -13.73
N TYR A 231 4.62 -2.97 -13.73
CA TYR A 231 3.78 -2.85 -12.53
C TYR A 231 3.40 -4.22 -11.96
N ASN A 232 2.76 -5.08 -12.77
CA ASN A 232 2.35 -6.42 -12.34
C ASN A 232 3.53 -7.29 -11.89
N LEU A 233 4.68 -7.18 -12.59
CA LEU A 233 5.89 -7.89 -12.23
C LEU A 233 6.35 -7.57 -10.81
N GLY A 234 6.27 -6.31 -10.37
CA GLY A 234 6.65 -5.99 -9.00
C GLY A 234 5.74 -6.61 -7.95
N PHE A 235 4.44 -6.73 -8.20
CA PHE A 235 3.53 -7.46 -7.32
C PHE A 235 3.86 -8.95 -7.28
N VAL A 236 4.12 -9.56 -8.44
CA VAL A 236 4.58 -10.95 -8.53
C VAL A 236 5.85 -11.15 -7.71
N MET A 237 6.87 -10.30 -7.92
CA MET A 237 8.15 -10.39 -7.22
C MET A 237 7.99 -10.19 -5.71
N ASN A 238 7.10 -9.30 -5.27
CA ASN A 238 6.79 -9.11 -3.85
C ASN A 238 6.12 -10.36 -3.26
N ASN A 239 5.16 -10.96 -3.98
CA ASN A 239 4.50 -12.18 -3.51
C ASN A 239 5.45 -13.37 -3.45
N LEU A 240 6.34 -13.53 -4.43
CA LEU A 240 7.40 -14.55 -4.39
C LEU A 240 8.34 -14.34 -3.21
N ARG A 241 8.72 -13.09 -2.90
CA ARG A 241 9.49 -12.75 -1.69
C ARG A 241 8.76 -13.13 -0.41
N LYS A 242 7.47 -12.82 -0.29
CA LYS A 242 6.65 -13.22 0.87
C LYS A 242 6.63 -14.74 1.06
N ILE A 243 6.45 -15.50 -0.02
CA ILE A 243 6.48 -16.96 0.01
C ILE A 243 7.87 -17.45 0.46
N SER A 244 8.95 -16.95 -0.15
CA SER A 244 10.31 -17.31 0.23
C SER A 244 10.61 -17.00 1.70
N ASN A 245 10.23 -15.82 2.18
CA ASN A 245 10.40 -15.43 3.59
C ASN A 245 9.58 -16.34 4.54
N SER A 246 8.42 -16.83 4.09
CA SER A 246 7.62 -17.78 4.89
C SER A 246 8.25 -19.18 4.97
N GLN A 247 9.03 -19.60 3.97
CA GLN A 247 9.71 -20.90 3.96
C GLN A 247 10.87 -20.98 4.96
N ILE A 248 11.47 -19.83 5.33
CA ILE A 248 12.52 -19.71 6.36
C ILE A 248 12.02 -20.21 7.73
N ILE A 249 10.71 -20.21 7.96
CA ILE A 249 10.06 -20.59 9.22
C ILE A 249 10.01 -22.13 9.42
N ASN A 250 10.48 -22.94 8.48
CA ASN A 250 10.49 -24.42 8.61
C ASN A 250 11.56 -24.99 9.56
N ASN A 251 12.09 -24.19 10.48
CA ASN A 251 13.03 -24.66 11.51
C ASN A 251 12.28 -25.33 12.68
N PRO A 252 12.48 -26.63 12.97
CA PRO A 252 11.75 -27.39 13.98
C PRO A 252 12.11 -27.07 15.45
N LYS A 253 13.06 -26.17 15.70
CA LYS A 253 13.62 -25.92 17.05
C LYS A 253 12.71 -25.12 17.99
N TYR A 254 11.72 -24.39 17.48
CA TYR A 254 10.86 -23.53 18.30
C TYR A 254 9.38 -23.77 17.98
N PRO A 255 8.51 -23.93 19.01
CA PRO A 255 7.10 -24.11 18.77
C PRO A 255 6.48 -22.84 18.17
N ARG A 256 5.72 -23.03 17.09
CA ARG A 256 5.02 -21.95 16.40
C ARG A 256 3.82 -21.46 17.21
N ARG A 257 3.36 -20.22 17.00
CA ARG A 257 2.08 -19.70 17.54
C ARG A 257 0.89 -20.66 17.37
N ARG A 258 0.81 -21.35 16.23
CA ARG A 258 -0.21 -22.38 15.99
C ARG A 258 -0.06 -23.63 16.88
N GLU A 259 1.17 -24.00 17.20
CA GLU A 259 1.45 -25.08 18.15
C GLU A 259 1.12 -24.66 19.58
N MET A 260 1.22 -23.37 19.90
CA MET A 260 0.76 -22.82 21.18
C MET A 260 -0.75 -23.01 21.36
N LEU A 261 -1.55 -22.86 20.30
CA LEU A 261 -2.98 -23.17 20.34
C LEU A 261 -3.23 -24.66 20.62
N ASN A 262 -2.46 -25.55 19.98
CA ASN A 262 -2.55 -26.98 20.26
C ASN A 262 -2.14 -27.32 21.69
N HIS A 263 -1.14 -26.63 22.22
CA HIS A 263 -0.73 -26.76 23.62
C HIS A 263 -1.85 -26.28 24.56
N LEU A 264 -2.42 -25.11 24.30
CA LEU A 264 -3.55 -24.57 25.08
C LEU A 264 -4.70 -25.57 25.15
N LYS A 265 -5.07 -26.20 24.03
CA LYS A 265 -6.11 -27.25 23.97
C LYS A 265 -5.78 -28.49 24.79
N LYS A 266 -4.50 -28.87 24.87
CA LYS A 266 -4.06 -30.02 25.65
C LYS A 266 -4.00 -29.70 27.15
N THR A 267 -3.63 -28.47 27.49
CA THR A 267 -3.36 -28.04 28.87
C THR A 267 -4.63 -27.59 29.58
N PHE A 268 -5.58 -26.97 28.87
CA PHE A 268 -6.81 -26.44 29.45
C PHE A 268 -8.04 -26.98 28.73
N PRO A 269 -9.00 -27.58 29.48
CA PRO A 269 -10.33 -27.87 28.95
C PRO A 269 -11.00 -26.61 28.37
N GLU A 270 -11.79 -26.76 27.32
CA GLU A 270 -12.43 -25.62 26.62
C GLU A 270 -13.27 -24.75 27.56
N ASP A 271 -14.01 -25.37 28.47
CA ASP A 271 -14.89 -24.71 29.44
C ASP A 271 -14.13 -23.85 30.48
N VAL A 272 -12.81 -24.07 30.61
CA VAL A 272 -11.95 -23.21 31.42
C VAL A 272 -11.81 -21.85 30.76
N TYR A 273 -11.50 -21.78 29.47
CA TYR A 273 -11.18 -20.51 28.80
C TYR A 273 -12.27 -19.96 27.89
N LEU A 274 -13.33 -20.73 27.60
CA LEU A 274 -14.42 -20.31 26.72
C LEU A 274 -15.77 -20.65 27.33
N LYS A 275 -16.55 -19.62 27.70
CA LYS A 275 -17.88 -19.80 28.30
C LYS A 275 -18.99 -19.31 27.37
N LYS A 276 -20.10 -20.04 27.34
CA LYS A 276 -21.34 -19.58 26.74
C LYS A 276 -22.01 -18.61 27.71
N LYS A 277 -22.38 -17.43 27.23
CA LYS A 277 -23.08 -16.41 28.00
C LYS A 277 -24.35 -15.97 27.27
N ASP A 278 -25.38 -15.65 28.03
CA ASP A 278 -26.65 -15.10 27.55
C ASP A 278 -26.96 -13.85 28.38
N ASP A 279 -26.47 -12.70 27.91
CA ASP A 279 -26.63 -11.42 28.60
C ASP A 279 -27.65 -10.58 27.84
N TYR A 280 -28.72 -10.12 28.50
CA TYR A 280 -29.71 -9.23 27.90
C TYR A 280 -30.28 -9.73 26.56
N GLY A 281 -30.45 -11.06 26.42
CA GLY A 281 -30.93 -11.71 25.20
C GLY A 281 -29.88 -11.89 24.09
N VAL A 282 -28.60 -11.61 24.38
CA VAL A 282 -27.48 -11.85 23.48
C VAL A 282 -26.72 -13.10 23.89
N LYS A 283 -26.89 -14.13 23.07
CA LYS A 283 -26.10 -15.35 23.12
C LYS A 283 -24.72 -15.08 22.52
N ARG A 284 -23.66 -15.30 23.30
CA ARG A 284 -22.26 -15.17 22.86
C ARG A 284 -21.34 -16.18 23.56
N TYR A 285 -20.16 -16.32 23.01
CA TYR A 285 -19.00 -16.88 23.67
C TYR A 285 -18.22 -15.74 24.34
N VAL A 286 -17.68 -16.01 25.52
CA VAL A 286 -16.82 -15.09 26.28
C VAL A 286 -15.57 -15.85 26.64
N ILE A 287 -14.42 -15.29 26.30
CA ILE A 287 -13.14 -15.85 26.72
C ILE A 287 -12.93 -15.47 28.18
N PHE A 288 -12.62 -16.47 28.99
CA PHE A 288 -12.38 -16.37 30.43
C PHE A 288 -10.91 -16.72 30.73
N TYR A 289 -10.38 -16.19 31.84
CA TYR A 289 -8.99 -16.40 32.25
C TYR A 289 -7.94 -16.04 31.19
N ILE A 290 -8.22 -15.02 30.39
CA ILE A 290 -7.28 -14.51 29.37
C ILE A 290 -5.89 -14.28 30.00
N ASP A 291 -5.88 -13.79 31.23
CA ASP A 291 -4.66 -13.54 32.01
C ASP A 291 -3.77 -14.78 32.22
N LYS A 292 -4.38 -15.92 32.58
CA LYS A 292 -3.64 -17.18 32.76
C LYS A 292 -3.15 -17.72 31.43
N LEU A 293 -3.91 -17.51 30.35
CA LEU A 293 -3.48 -17.89 29.01
C LEU A 293 -2.27 -17.07 28.58
N PHE A 294 -2.28 -15.77 28.85
CA PHE A 294 -1.19 -14.84 28.53
C PHE A 294 0.11 -15.23 29.25
N TYR A 295 0.03 -15.62 30.54
CA TYR A 295 1.18 -16.16 31.26
C TYR A 295 1.77 -17.42 30.61
N VAL A 296 0.93 -18.35 30.16
CA VAL A 296 1.38 -19.58 29.48
C VAL A 296 2.00 -19.26 28.13
N PHE A 297 1.38 -18.35 27.38
CA PHE A 297 1.88 -17.93 26.08
C PHE A 297 3.23 -17.22 26.20
N ASN A 298 3.44 -16.35 27.20
CA ASN A 298 4.71 -15.65 27.39
C ASN A 298 5.92 -16.62 27.48
N LYS A 299 5.74 -17.78 28.13
CA LYS A 299 6.79 -18.81 28.24
C LYS A 299 7.06 -19.58 26.95
N MET A 300 6.19 -19.44 25.95
CA MET A 300 6.21 -20.23 24.71
C MET A 300 6.42 -19.38 23.45
N VAL A 301 6.16 -18.07 23.49
CA VAL A 301 6.31 -17.19 22.33
C VAL A 301 7.79 -17.12 21.97
N SER A 302 8.13 -17.70 20.82
CA SER A 302 9.43 -17.47 20.19
C SER A 302 9.36 -16.23 19.30
N ASN A 303 10.49 -15.52 19.19
CA ASN A 303 10.65 -14.43 18.22
C ASN A 303 10.70 -14.92 16.76
N VAL A 304 10.57 -16.23 16.52
CA VAL A 304 10.67 -16.85 15.19
C VAL A 304 9.51 -16.41 14.30
N ASP A 305 8.30 -16.30 14.86
CA ASP A 305 7.11 -15.89 14.10
C ASP A 305 7.16 -14.42 13.65
N ASP A 306 8.06 -13.61 14.23
CA ASP A 306 8.27 -12.22 13.82
C ASP A 306 9.28 -12.06 12.67
N GLN A 307 10.14 -13.06 12.46
CA GLN A 307 11.21 -13.01 11.46
C GLN A 307 10.73 -12.71 10.03
N PRO A 308 9.61 -13.27 9.54
CA PRO A 308 9.11 -12.94 8.20
C PRO A 308 8.73 -11.46 8.07
N LEU A 309 8.11 -10.90 9.10
CA LEU A 309 7.65 -9.52 9.12
C LEU A 309 8.85 -8.56 9.24
N LEU A 310 9.80 -8.86 10.13
CA LEU A 310 11.06 -8.12 10.25
C LEU A 310 11.90 -8.19 8.98
N LYS A 311 12.03 -9.38 8.39
CA LYS A 311 12.78 -9.54 7.14
C LYS A 311 12.15 -8.73 6.02
N ARG A 312 10.82 -8.73 5.89
CA ARG A 312 10.13 -7.86 4.94
C ARG A 312 10.42 -6.39 5.22
N PHE A 313 10.39 -5.98 6.49
CA PHE A 313 10.70 -4.62 6.90
C PHE A 313 12.13 -4.22 6.51
N TYR A 314 13.14 -5.06 6.77
CA TYR A 314 14.52 -4.83 6.34
C TYR A 314 14.64 -4.70 4.82
N GLN A 315 13.89 -5.51 4.06
CA GLN A 315 13.89 -5.46 2.61
C GLN A 315 13.24 -4.18 2.06
N ASP A 316 12.09 -3.79 2.59
CA ASP A 316 11.34 -2.61 2.14
C ASP A 316 12.11 -1.31 2.43
N PHE A 317 12.85 -1.26 3.55
CA PHE A 317 13.57 -0.05 3.99
C PHE A 317 15.09 -0.12 3.84
N LEU A 318 15.65 -1.24 3.36
CA LEU A 318 17.08 -1.50 3.22
C LEU A 318 17.90 -1.21 4.49
N ILE A 319 17.36 -1.64 5.63
CA ILE A 319 17.98 -1.46 6.94
C ILE A 319 18.79 -2.72 7.25
N ASP A 320 20.00 -2.53 7.78
CA ASP A 320 20.81 -3.62 8.30
C ASP A 320 20.25 -4.10 9.65
N THR A 321 20.39 -5.39 9.97
CA THR A 321 19.76 -5.99 11.17
C THR A 321 20.19 -5.31 12.47
N ASP A 322 21.41 -4.76 12.49
CA ASP A 322 22.01 -4.13 13.66
C ASP A 322 21.44 -2.72 13.92
N ASP A 323 20.80 -2.11 12.92
CA ASP A 323 20.26 -0.74 12.98
C ASP A 323 18.78 -0.69 13.42
N ILE A 324 18.15 -1.84 13.71
CA ILE A 324 16.70 -1.91 13.98
C ILE A 324 16.33 -1.34 15.35
N ASP A 325 17.23 -1.44 16.32
CA ASP A 325 17.02 -0.97 17.69
C ASP A 325 16.86 0.55 17.74
N ASP A 326 17.59 1.26 16.86
CA ASP A 326 17.55 2.71 16.71
C ASP A 326 16.45 3.20 15.74
N PHE A 327 15.59 2.29 15.28
CA PHE A 327 14.52 2.64 14.36
C PHE A 327 13.27 3.12 15.11
N PHE A 328 13.22 4.43 15.37
CA PHE A 328 12.05 5.13 15.90
C PHE A 328 10.99 5.48 14.86
N VAL A 329 9.71 5.37 15.23
CA VAL A 329 8.57 5.69 14.37
C VAL A 329 7.95 7.03 14.74
N PHE A 330 7.71 7.25 16.03
CA PHE A 330 7.17 8.48 16.62
C PHE A 330 7.55 8.52 18.10
N ASP A 331 7.71 9.73 18.65
CA ASP A 331 8.17 9.96 20.02
C ASP A 331 9.35 9.04 20.42
N ASP A 332 9.16 8.22 21.46
CA ASP A 332 10.08 7.23 22.02
C ASP A 332 9.72 5.78 21.63
N ILE A 333 8.91 5.60 20.58
CA ILE A 333 8.39 4.31 20.11
C ILE A 333 9.24 3.80 18.95
N SER A 334 9.90 2.65 19.15
CA SER A 334 10.64 1.95 18.10
C SER A 334 9.77 0.95 17.33
N ILE A 335 10.27 0.48 16.18
CA ILE A 335 9.62 -0.60 15.42
C ILE A 335 9.51 -1.90 16.23
N LEU A 336 10.46 -2.17 17.10
CA LEU A 336 10.38 -3.32 18.02
C LEU A 336 9.25 -3.17 19.02
N ASN A 337 8.97 -1.95 19.51
CA ASN A 337 7.79 -1.70 20.34
C ASN A 337 6.50 -1.95 19.54
N ILE A 338 6.41 -1.54 18.27
CA ILE A 338 5.25 -1.85 17.42
C ILE A 338 5.07 -3.37 17.23
N LEU A 339 6.17 -4.10 17.03
CA LEU A 339 6.15 -5.55 16.89
C LEU A 339 5.66 -6.24 18.17
N GLN A 340 6.20 -5.84 19.32
CA GLN A 340 5.79 -6.31 20.64
C GLN A 340 4.29 -6.04 20.90
N PHE A 341 3.78 -4.87 20.47
CA PHE A 341 2.38 -4.48 20.62
C PHE A 341 1.49 -5.40 19.78
N LYS A 342 1.91 -5.69 18.55
CA LYS A 342 1.22 -6.61 17.65
C LYS A 342 1.08 -8.01 18.25
N ARG A 343 2.07 -8.52 19.00
CA ARG A 343 2.02 -9.85 19.63
C ARG A 343 0.84 -10.04 20.56
N VAL A 344 0.42 -8.99 21.26
CA VAL A 344 -0.78 -9.01 22.12
C VAL A 344 -2.00 -9.41 21.29
N PHE A 345 -2.18 -8.78 20.13
CA PHE A 345 -3.32 -9.05 19.24
C PHE A 345 -3.19 -10.36 18.47
N ASP A 346 -1.97 -10.80 18.17
CA ASP A 346 -1.72 -12.12 17.61
C ASP A 346 -2.17 -13.23 18.59
N ILE A 347 -1.85 -13.08 19.88
CA ILE A 347 -2.30 -14.01 20.93
C ILE A 347 -3.83 -13.98 21.06
N ILE A 348 -4.44 -12.78 21.09
CA ILE A 348 -5.90 -12.66 21.12
C ILE A 348 -6.47 -13.41 19.91
N HIS A 349 -6.00 -13.14 18.70
CA HIS A 349 -6.48 -13.79 17.49
C HIS A 349 -6.35 -15.33 17.55
N LEU A 350 -5.25 -15.87 18.07
CA LEU A 350 -5.10 -17.32 18.24
C LEU A 350 -6.18 -17.94 19.11
N ILE A 351 -6.62 -17.26 20.18
CA ILE A 351 -7.73 -17.74 21.01
C ILE A 351 -9.05 -17.66 20.21
N TYR A 352 -9.20 -16.63 19.38
CA TYR A 352 -10.40 -16.44 18.54
C TYR A 352 -10.51 -17.43 17.38
N MET A 353 -9.41 -18.04 16.96
CA MET A 353 -9.44 -19.13 15.99
C MET A 353 -10.33 -20.29 16.43
N GLU A 354 -10.51 -20.50 17.74
CA GLU A 354 -11.46 -21.49 18.27
C GLU A 354 -12.91 -21.11 18.03
N LEU A 355 -13.21 -19.81 18.03
CA LEU A 355 -14.57 -19.32 17.77
C LEU A 355 -14.96 -19.53 16.33
N TYR A 356 -14.06 -19.31 15.37
CA TYR A 356 -14.38 -19.48 13.94
C TYR A 356 -14.83 -20.91 13.60
N ASN A 357 -14.35 -21.91 14.33
CA ASN A 357 -14.70 -23.32 14.15
C ASN A 357 -16.01 -23.74 14.83
N LYS A 358 -16.71 -22.84 15.54
CA LYS A 358 -17.98 -23.17 16.22
C LYS A 358 -19.16 -23.20 15.25
N ASN A 359 -19.96 -24.26 15.34
CA ASN A 359 -21.17 -24.44 14.51
C ASN A 359 -22.34 -23.53 14.92
N ASP A 360 -22.35 -23.02 16.16
CA ASP A 360 -23.37 -22.06 16.62
C ASP A 360 -23.11 -20.67 16.04
N ASN A 361 -23.60 -20.43 14.82
CA ASN A 361 -23.42 -19.16 14.13
C ASN A 361 -23.91 -17.96 14.93
N VAL A 362 -24.99 -18.12 15.71
CA VAL A 362 -25.58 -17.04 16.52
C VAL A 362 -24.57 -16.57 17.55
N ARG A 363 -24.13 -17.49 18.40
CA ARG A 363 -23.16 -17.18 19.46
C ARG A 363 -21.85 -16.72 18.87
N ARG A 364 -21.39 -17.40 17.82
CA ARG A 364 -20.11 -17.12 17.18
C ARG A 364 -20.01 -15.70 16.64
N ILE A 365 -20.92 -15.29 15.75
CA ILE A 365 -20.88 -13.95 15.12
C ILE A 365 -20.99 -12.85 16.19
N ASN A 366 -21.83 -13.05 17.21
CA ASN A 366 -21.97 -12.13 18.34
C ASN A 366 -20.70 -11.99 19.21
N SER A 367 -19.70 -12.86 18.99
CA SER A 367 -18.48 -12.92 19.79
C SER A 367 -17.25 -12.39 19.06
N LEU A 368 -17.26 -12.32 17.71
CA LEU A 368 -16.05 -12.08 16.92
C LEU A 368 -15.43 -10.71 17.20
N ILE A 369 -16.25 -9.66 17.32
CA ILE A 369 -15.77 -8.29 17.56
C ILE A 369 -15.66 -7.97 19.03
N GLN A 370 -14.47 -7.48 19.41
CA GLN A 370 -14.12 -7.08 20.75
C GLN A 370 -14.47 -5.64 21.02
N ILE A 371 -14.93 -5.40 22.24
CA ILE A 371 -15.12 -4.07 22.83
C ILE A 371 -14.56 -4.19 24.25
N ILE A 372 -13.38 -3.62 24.47
CA ILE A 372 -12.60 -3.79 25.70
C ILE A 372 -12.14 -2.41 26.16
N LYS A 373 -12.08 -2.18 27.48
CA LYS A 373 -11.50 -0.96 28.04
C LYS A 373 -10.02 -0.90 27.74
N VAL A 374 -9.50 0.30 27.53
CA VAL A 374 -8.06 0.52 27.29
C VAL A 374 -7.23 -0.04 28.46
N ASP A 375 -7.62 0.21 29.71
CA ASP A 375 -6.88 -0.28 30.88
C ASP A 375 -6.90 -1.81 31.02
N ASP A 376 -7.97 -2.48 30.59
CA ASP A 376 -8.04 -3.94 30.59
C ASP A 376 -7.05 -4.52 29.55
N LEU A 377 -6.95 -3.90 28.35
CA LEU A 377 -5.96 -4.30 27.34
C LEU A 377 -4.52 -4.06 27.82
N SER A 378 -4.30 -2.94 28.51
CA SER A 378 -2.99 -2.64 29.10
C SER A 378 -2.60 -3.64 30.17
N SER A 379 -3.54 -4.04 31.03
CA SER A 379 -3.33 -5.09 32.03
C SER A 379 -2.95 -6.43 31.39
N MET A 380 -3.52 -6.76 30.23
CA MET A 380 -3.11 -7.95 29.47
C MET A 380 -1.67 -7.83 28.93
N ASN A 381 -1.28 -6.65 28.43
CA ASN A 381 0.09 -6.38 28.01
C ASN A 381 1.10 -6.52 29.17
N ASP A 382 0.78 -5.98 30.34
CA ASP A 382 1.65 -6.04 31.52
C ASP A 382 1.97 -7.48 31.94
N GLN A 383 1.01 -8.40 31.77
CA GLN A 383 1.22 -9.82 32.07
C GLN A 383 2.12 -10.54 31.07
N LEU A 384 2.21 -10.03 29.84
CA LEU A 384 3.20 -10.50 28.85
C LEU A 384 4.57 -9.86 29.08
N GLY A 385 4.61 -8.66 29.67
CA GLY A 385 5.84 -7.92 29.93
C GLY A 385 6.56 -7.51 28.64
N TYR A 386 5.84 -7.32 27.54
CA TYR A 386 6.45 -6.97 26.25
C TYR A 386 6.79 -5.48 26.13
N ILE A 387 5.93 -4.60 26.65
CA ILE A 387 6.07 -3.14 26.57
C ILE A 387 5.58 -2.55 27.90
N ASP A 388 6.12 -1.41 28.32
CA ASP A 388 5.53 -0.65 29.42
C ASP A 388 4.14 -0.09 29.09
N ASP A 389 3.30 0.07 30.12
CA ASP A 389 1.91 0.56 30.02
C ASP A 389 1.79 1.90 29.27
N THR A 390 2.75 2.80 29.48
CA THR A 390 2.72 4.14 28.87
C THR A 390 2.91 4.05 27.36
N LYS A 391 3.93 3.32 26.91
CA LYS A 391 4.16 3.07 25.48
C LYS A 391 3.04 2.25 24.85
N PHE A 392 2.51 1.24 25.55
CA PHE A 392 1.37 0.46 25.04
C PHE A 392 0.16 1.35 24.74
N LYS A 393 -0.22 2.21 25.69
CA LYS A 393 -1.34 3.15 25.52
C LYS A 393 -1.07 4.18 24.42
N LYS A 394 0.15 4.71 24.30
CA LYS A 394 0.57 5.58 23.20
C LYS A 394 0.38 4.88 21.84
N ILE A 395 0.87 3.65 21.69
CA ILE A 395 0.76 2.86 20.45
C ILE A 395 -0.71 2.55 20.13
N LEU A 396 -1.50 2.13 21.12
CA LEU A 396 -2.93 1.87 20.94
C LEU A 396 -3.66 3.11 20.45
N SER A 397 -3.44 4.26 21.09
CA SER A 397 -3.99 5.54 20.68
C SER A 397 -3.56 5.92 19.25
N PHE A 398 -2.30 5.70 18.92
CA PHE A 398 -1.75 6.02 17.61
C PHE A 398 -2.42 5.24 16.46
N PHE A 399 -2.76 3.96 16.68
CA PHE A 399 -3.50 3.11 15.75
C PHE A 399 -5.03 3.14 15.92
N THR A 400 -5.53 3.92 16.86
CA THR A 400 -6.98 4.12 17.03
C THR A 400 -7.43 5.25 16.13
N GLN A 401 -8.54 5.04 15.43
CA GLN A 401 -9.17 6.08 14.64
C GLN A 401 -9.57 7.25 15.55
N ASN A 402 -9.13 8.46 15.22
CA ASN A 402 -9.57 9.72 15.83
C ASN A 402 -10.60 10.43 14.95
N ASP A 403 -11.32 11.36 15.55
CA ASP A 403 -12.39 12.13 14.89
C ASP A 403 -11.86 13.11 13.83
N ASP A 404 -10.55 13.42 13.83
CA ASP A 404 -9.92 14.36 12.89
C ASP A 404 -9.63 13.76 11.49
N ILE A 405 -9.69 12.43 11.34
CA ILE A 405 -9.46 11.78 10.06
C ILE A 405 -10.81 11.57 9.36
N SER A 406 -10.98 12.22 8.21
CA SER A 406 -12.22 12.20 7.40
C SER A 406 -12.61 10.83 6.83
N TYR A 407 -11.76 9.81 6.96
CA TYR A 407 -11.96 8.47 6.43
C TYR A 407 -11.38 7.40 7.38
N LEU A 408 -12.23 6.53 7.92
CA LEU A 408 -11.79 5.27 8.55
C LEU A 408 -11.04 4.44 7.53
N ASP A 409 -9.87 3.98 7.92
CA ASP A 409 -9.06 3.05 7.16
C ASP A 409 -8.62 1.94 8.11
N LEU A 410 -9.37 0.84 8.12
CA LEU A 410 -9.11 -0.29 9.02
C LEU A 410 -7.79 -0.99 8.72
N PHE A 411 -7.17 -0.73 7.57
CA PHE A 411 -5.86 -1.27 7.25
C PHE A 411 -4.78 -0.58 8.08
N TYR A 412 -4.82 0.76 8.23
CA TYR A 412 -3.85 1.50 9.06
C TYR A 412 -4.29 1.71 10.51
N THR A 413 -5.57 1.99 10.77
CA THR A 413 -6.10 2.21 12.12
C THR A 413 -7.15 1.14 12.44
N PRO A 414 -6.73 -0.08 12.79
CA PRO A 414 -7.63 -1.22 13.00
C PRO A 414 -8.48 -1.11 14.28
N PHE A 415 -8.20 -0.13 15.15
CA PHE A 415 -8.96 0.13 16.36
C PHE A 415 -9.93 1.30 16.15
N ILE A 416 -11.17 1.11 16.57
CA ILE A 416 -12.22 2.13 16.52
C ILE A 416 -12.54 2.55 17.96
N LYS A 417 -12.48 3.85 18.25
CA LYS A 417 -12.94 4.39 19.53
C LYS A 417 -14.43 4.07 19.72
N PHE A 418 -14.78 3.53 20.89
CA PHE A 418 -16.14 3.08 21.17
C PHE A 418 -16.53 3.41 22.61
N MET A 419 -17.33 4.46 22.84
CA MET A 419 -17.78 4.90 24.18
C MET A 419 -16.63 5.14 25.20
N ASP A 420 -16.57 6.34 25.78
CA ASP A 420 -15.62 6.67 26.86
C ASP A 420 -14.18 6.18 26.62
N ASP A 421 -13.78 5.14 27.37
CA ASP A 421 -12.45 4.55 27.52
C ASP A 421 -12.28 3.19 26.80
N ARG A 422 -13.14 2.86 25.83
CA ARG A 422 -13.09 1.55 25.16
C ARG A 422 -12.72 1.63 23.69
N VAL A 423 -12.14 0.53 23.22
CA VAL A 423 -11.80 0.32 21.82
C VAL A 423 -12.55 -0.89 21.28
N MET A 424 -13.04 -0.75 20.06
CA MET A 424 -13.65 -1.81 19.28
C MET A 424 -12.69 -2.28 18.20
N PHE A 425 -12.47 -3.59 18.09
CA PHE A 425 -11.56 -4.15 17.09
C PHE A 425 -11.91 -5.59 16.69
N SER A 426 -11.43 -5.96 15.50
CA SER A 426 -11.46 -7.33 14.99
C SER A 426 -10.12 -8.01 15.30
N PRO A 427 -10.09 -9.10 16.08
CA PRO A 427 -8.85 -9.83 16.38
C PRO A 427 -8.11 -10.25 15.12
N HIS A 428 -8.82 -10.77 14.11
CA HIS A 428 -8.20 -11.16 12.85
C HIS A 428 -7.52 -9.97 12.16
N ILE A 429 -8.25 -8.85 11.94
CA ILE A 429 -7.69 -7.66 11.27
C ILE A 429 -6.44 -7.18 12.01
N CYS A 430 -6.51 -6.98 13.33
CA CYS A 430 -5.36 -6.54 14.12
C CYS A 430 -4.14 -7.47 13.99
N SER A 431 -4.37 -8.78 13.92
CA SER A 431 -3.30 -9.78 13.79
C SER A 431 -2.73 -9.90 12.37
N THR A 432 -3.52 -9.60 11.35
CA THR A 432 -3.07 -9.70 9.95
C THR A 432 -2.54 -8.38 9.39
N SER A 433 -2.92 -7.25 9.98
CA SER A 433 -2.43 -5.94 9.58
C SER A 433 -0.92 -5.83 9.76
N ASP A 434 -0.26 -5.25 8.76
CA ASP A 434 1.16 -4.92 8.80
C ASP A 434 1.35 -3.64 9.63
N LEU A 435 1.31 -3.77 10.95
CA LEU A 435 1.41 -2.63 11.87
C LEU A 435 2.76 -1.91 11.76
N LEU A 436 3.84 -2.63 11.46
CA LEU A 436 5.16 -2.04 11.26
C LEU A 436 5.09 -1.05 10.08
N ARG A 437 4.61 -1.50 8.92
CA ARG A 437 4.44 -0.63 7.74
C ARG A 437 3.44 0.50 8.02
N SER A 438 2.30 0.15 8.60
CA SER A 438 1.22 1.11 8.90
C SER A 438 1.69 2.23 9.81
N SER A 439 2.59 1.92 10.75
CA SER A 439 3.11 2.89 11.69
C SER A 439 3.91 4.00 11.00
N ILE A 440 4.71 3.66 9.99
CA ILE A 440 5.49 4.62 9.19
C ILE A 440 4.56 5.55 8.42
N ILE A 441 3.52 4.98 7.80
CA ILE A 441 2.59 5.73 6.97
C ILE A 441 1.74 6.67 7.82
N LEU A 442 1.23 6.19 8.95
CA LEU A 442 0.49 7.03 9.89
C LEU A 442 1.36 8.14 10.47
N SER A 443 2.62 7.85 10.79
CA SER A 443 3.55 8.85 11.31
C SER A 443 3.80 9.97 10.29
N ARG A 444 3.99 9.61 9.00
CA ARG A 444 4.07 10.57 7.88
C ARG A 444 2.79 11.40 7.73
N ARG A 445 1.62 10.75 7.76
CA ARG A 445 0.31 11.43 7.63
C ARG A 445 0.05 12.41 8.77
N LYS A 446 0.46 12.06 9.99
CA LYS A 446 0.30 12.90 11.19
C LYS A 446 1.40 13.97 11.32
N GLY A 447 2.45 13.92 10.49
CA GLY A 447 3.56 14.87 10.56
C GLY A 447 4.42 14.75 11.82
N ILE A 448 4.36 13.62 12.51
CA ILE A 448 5.06 13.37 13.79
C ILE A 448 6.25 12.43 13.64
N GLN A 449 6.72 12.23 12.42
CA GLN A 449 7.85 11.36 12.16
C GLN A 449 9.09 11.89 12.88
N VAL A 450 9.61 11.10 13.82
CA VAL A 450 10.94 11.33 14.38
C VAL A 450 11.90 11.06 13.24
N SER A 451 12.67 12.08 12.86
CA SER A 451 13.59 12.24 11.73
C SER A 451 14.52 11.05 11.40
N ASN A 452 13.98 9.88 11.08
CA ASN A 452 14.72 8.82 10.44
C ASN A 452 14.76 9.15 8.96
N ASN A 453 15.91 9.69 8.52
CA ASN A 453 16.16 10.14 7.16
C ASN A 453 16.25 8.92 6.22
N TYR A 454 15.10 8.32 5.90
CA TYR A 454 15.01 7.05 5.16
C TYR A 454 15.71 7.10 3.81
N GLU A 455 15.59 8.23 3.11
CA GLU A 455 16.28 8.48 1.84
C GLU A 455 17.80 8.43 2.03
N GLU A 456 18.31 9.02 3.11
CA GLU A 456 19.72 8.93 3.47
C GLU A 456 20.18 7.49 3.74
N LYS A 457 19.32 6.63 4.32
CA LYS A 457 19.63 5.20 4.53
C LYS A 457 19.78 4.46 3.20
N LEU A 458 18.87 4.65 2.25
CA LEU A 458 18.96 4.06 0.91
C LEU A 458 20.23 4.54 0.17
N THR A 459 20.47 5.85 0.16
CA THR A 459 21.67 6.45 -0.46
C THR A 459 22.95 5.93 0.19
N ASN A 460 22.99 5.85 1.53
CA ASN A 460 24.14 5.31 2.26
C ASN A 460 24.34 3.81 1.99
N LYS A 461 23.26 3.02 1.84
CA LYS A 461 23.36 1.60 1.51
C LYS A 461 23.96 1.41 0.12
N LEU A 462 23.44 2.10 -0.89
CA LEU A 462 23.99 2.08 -2.25
C LEU A 462 25.45 2.51 -2.28
N TYR A 463 25.79 3.62 -1.61
CA TYR A 463 27.16 4.09 -1.47
C TYR A 463 28.08 3.00 -0.90
N LYS A 464 27.72 2.41 0.25
CA LYS A 464 28.52 1.36 0.91
C LYS A 464 28.68 0.14 -0.01
N THR A 465 27.61 -0.29 -0.68
CA THR A 465 27.61 -1.46 -1.56
C THR A 465 28.48 -1.23 -2.80
N PHE A 466 28.46 -0.05 -3.41
CA PHE A 466 29.35 0.25 -4.55
C PHE A 466 30.82 0.37 -4.13
N VAL A 467 31.09 1.06 -3.02
CA VAL A 467 32.45 1.21 -2.49
C VAL A 467 33.06 -0.14 -2.13
N SER A 468 32.28 -1.06 -1.55
CA SER A 468 32.75 -2.41 -1.22
C SER A 468 33.11 -3.24 -2.47
N LYS A 469 32.62 -2.86 -3.65
CA LYS A 469 32.99 -3.43 -4.95
C LYS A 469 34.07 -2.66 -5.70
N GLY A 470 34.70 -1.68 -5.05
CA GLY A 470 35.85 -0.94 -5.59
C GLY A 470 35.49 0.19 -6.56
N PHE A 471 34.21 0.56 -6.67
CA PHE A 471 33.81 1.71 -7.47
C PHE A 471 34.13 3.02 -6.74
N LYS A 472 34.43 4.08 -7.51
CA LYS A 472 34.53 5.44 -6.98
C LYS A 472 33.14 6.06 -6.94
N VAL A 473 32.68 6.42 -5.74
CA VAL A 473 31.31 6.86 -5.48
C VAL A 473 31.30 8.17 -4.73
N PHE A 474 30.37 9.04 -5.08
CA PHE A 474 30.12 10.31 -4.40
C PHE A 474 28.64 10.36 -4.01
N LYS A 475 28.33 10.93 -2.85
CA LYS A 475 26.95 11.03 -2.34
C LYS A 475 26.55 12.48 -2.11
N ASN A 476 25.26 12.77 -2.24
CA ASN A 476 24.65 14.08 -2.01
C ASN A 476 25.40 15.22 -2.72
N VAL A 477 25.62 15.04 -4.02
CA VAL A 477 26.44 15.98 -4.81
C VAL A 477 25.55 17.08 -5.35
N GLU A 478 25.76 18.29 -4.85
CA GLU A 478 25.13 19.49 -5.39
C GLU A 478 26.04 20.18 -6.42
N PHE A 479 25.50 20.54 -7.58
CA PHE A 479 26.21 21.26 -8.62
C PHE A 479 25.29 22.14 -9.47
N SER A 480 25.88 23.09 -10.19
CA SER A 480 25.13 23.92 -11.16
C SER A 480 25.43 23.44 -12.57
N PHE A 481 24.40 23.11 -13.33
CA PHE A 481 24.50 22.65 -14.72
C PHE A 481 23.45 23.37 -15.55
N GLU A 482 23.86 23.96 -16.68
CA GLU A 482 23.01 24.77 -17.57
C GLU A 482 22.19 25.85 -16.84
N GLY A 483 22.82 26.53 -15.87
CA GLY A 483 22.18 27.62 -15.10
C GLY A 483 21.18 27.15 -14.04
N LYS A 484 20.99 25.84 -13.85
CA LYS A 484 20.13 25.25 -12.83
C LYS A 484 20.95 24.56 -11.74
N LYS A 485 20.42 24.57 -10.51
CA LYS A 485 20.98 23.80 -9.40
C LYS A 485 20.42 22.39 -9.44
N HIS A 486 21.33 21.44 -9.31
CA HIS A 486 21.05 20.01 -9.23
C HIS A 486 21.61 19.48 -7.92
N GLU A 487 20.89 18.53 -7.35
CA GLU A 487 21.31 17.72 -6.21
C GLU A 487 21.09 16.28 -6.65
N VAL A 488 22.15 15.46 -6.59
CA VAL A 488 22.07 14.05 -6.93
C VAL A 488 22.50 13.21 -5.74
N ASP A 489 21.67 12.23 -5.39
CA ASP A 489 21.87 11.37 -4.22
C ASP A 489 23.17 10.56 -4.33
N CYS A 490 23.45 9.95 -5.48
CA CYS A 490 24.67 9.16 -5.68
C CYS A 490 25.23 9.24 -7.11
N ILE A 491 26.53 9.46 -7.25
CA ILE A 491 27.28 9.43 -8.51
C ILE A 491 28.29 8.28 -8.45
N VAL A 492 28.22 7.35 -9.39
CA VAL A 492 29.16 6.21 -9.50
C VAL A 492 29.98 6.33 -10.77
N LEU A 493 31.30 6.27 -10.63
CA LEU A 493 32.22 6.22 -11.77
C LEU A 493 32.59 4.78 -12.09
N ALA A 494 32.36 4.37 -13.32
CA ALA A 494 32.78 3.08 -13.87
C ALA A 494 33.59 3.33 -15.15
N ASN A 495 34.91 3.41 -15.01
CA ASN A 495 35.87 3.84 -16.04
C ASN A 495 35.42 5.10 -16.81
N ASP A 496 34.95 4.91 -18.03
CA ASP A 496 34.52 5.90 -19.01
C ASP A 496 33.01 6.23 -18.95
N TYR A 497 32.31 5.71 -17.94
CA TYR A 497 30.88 5.92 -17.72
C TYR A 497 30.59 6.54 -16.36
N VAL A 498 29.56 7.37 -16.33
CA VAL A 498 29.02 7.98 -15.11
C VAL A 498 27.57 7.56 -14.94
N PHE A 499 27.24 7.08 -13.75
CA PHE A 499 25.88 6.78 -13.36
C PHE A 499 25.42 7.80 -12.32
N PHE A 500 24.31 8.49 -12.60
CA PHE A 500 23.60 9.32 -11.64
C PHE A 500 22.40 8.55 -11.10
N PHE A 501 22.33 8.47 -9.77
CA PHE A 501 21.27 7.80 -9.06
C PHE A 501 20.47 8.80 -8.22
N GLU A 502 19.17 8.83 -8.47
CA GLU A 502 18.18 9.38 -7.54
C GLU A 502 17.57 8.25 -6.73
N CYS A 503 17.55 8.39 -5.41
CA CYS A 503 17.16 7.39 -4.45
C CYS A 503 15.82 7.78 -3.81
N LYS A 504 14.72 7.12 -4.21
CA LYS A 504 13.38 7.39 -3.67
C LYS A 504 12.93 6.28 -2.74
N THR A 505 12.99 6.55 -1.44
CA THR A 505 12.54 5.60 -0.40
C THR A 505 11.03 5.64 -0.25
N THR A 506 10.39 4.90 -1.13
CA THR A 506 8.96 4.63 -1.17
C THR A 506 8.63 3.45 -0.26
N ILE A 507 7.37 3.31 0.13
CA ILE A 507 6.91 2.11 0.84
C ILE A 507 6.16 1.25 -0.17
N SER A 508 6.49 -0.03 -0.25
CA SER A 508 5.78 -1.06 -1.01
C SER A 508 4.26 -0.89 -0.87
N ALA A 509 3.59 -0.44 -1.94
CA ALA A 509 2.21 0.03 -1.81
C ALA A 509 1.23 -1.11 -1.48
N ALA A 510 0.35 -0.87 -0.51
CA ALA A 510 -0.78 -1.76 -0.21
C ALA A 510 -2.10 -1.28 -0.86
N SER A 511 -2.13 -0.04 -1.36
CA SER A 511 -3.28 0.53 -2.04
C SER A 511 -2.88 1.40 -3.23
N ILE A 512 -3.85 1.72 -4.08
CA ILE A 512 -3.65 2.60 -5.23
C ILE A 512 -3.26 4.04 -4.81
N TYR A 513 -3.69 4.48 -3.62
CA TYR A 513 -3.39 5.81 -3.09
C TYR A 513 -1.91 5.98 -2.73
N GLU A 514 -1.30 4.93 -2.18
CA GLU A 514 0.13 4.94 -1.90
C GLU A 514 0.95 4.81 -3.16
N THR A 515 0.49 3.97 -4.06
CA THR A 515 1.02 3.83 -5.39
C THR A 515 1.14 5.21 -6.07
N ARG A 516 0.11 6.04 -6.00
CA ARG A 516 0.15 7.44 -6.46
C ARG A 516 1.28 8.24 -5.79
N THR A 517 1.39 8.16 -4.46
CA THR A 517 2.42 8.90 -3.71
C THR A 517 3.82 8.48 -4.18
N ASN A 518 4.03 7.17 -4.36
CA ASN A 518 5.28 6.61 -4.84
C ASN A 518 5.60 7.07 -6.27
N MET A 519 4.61 7.04 -7.17
CA MET A 519 4.78 7.51 -8.54
C MET A 519 5.12 9.00 -8.62
N LYS A 520 4.52 9.84 -7.75
CA LYS A 520 4.89 11.26 -7.65
C LYS A 520 6.37 11.45 -7.29
N GLN A 521 6.87 10.67 -6.32
CA GLN A 521 8.28 10.73 -5.94
C GLN A 521 9.21 10.26 -7.07
N ILE A 522 8.84 9.18 -7.75
CA ILE A 522 9.56 8.64 -8.90
C ILE A 522 9.61 9.68 -10.04
N ASN A 523 8.48 10.27 -10.39
CA ASN A 523 8.39 11.29 -11.45
C ASN A 523 9.29 12.49 -11.14
N LYS A 524 9.31 12.96 -9.88
CA LYS A 524 10.23 14.02 -9.46
C LYS A 524 11.70 13.64 -9.68
N GLY A 525 12.09 12.41 -9.33
CA GLY A 525 13.46 11.92 -9.57
C GLY A 525 13.80 11.81 -11.06
N VAL A 526 12.84 11.38 -11.89
CA VAL A 526 13.00 11.37 -13.35
C VAL A 526 13.17 12.78 -13.87
N GLU A 527 12.34 13.73 -13.46
CA GLU A 527 12.43 15.13 -13.88
C GLU A 527 13.80 15.71 -13.55
N GLN A 528 14.29 15.55 -12.33
CA GLN A 528 15.61 16.00 -11.88
C GLN A 528 16.73 15.44 -12.78
N LEU A 529 16.76 14.14 -13.02
CA LEU A 529 17.80 13.53 -13.84
C LEU A 529 17.63 13.80 -15.34
N SER A 530 16.42 14.07 -15.81
CA SER A 530 16.15 14.31 -17.24
C SER A 530 16.81 15.57 -17.78
N GLU A 531 17.25 16.46 -16.89
CA GLU A 531 17.98 17.68 -17.22
C GLU A 531 19.50 17.44 -17.35
N ILE A 532 20.01 16.27 -16.93
CA ILE A 532 21.44 15.91 -16.97
C ILE A 532 21.67 15.01 -18.20
N LYS A 533 21.84 15.62 -19.39
CA LYS A 533 21.96 14.87 -20.66
C LYS A 533 23.20 15.21 -21.50
N ASP A 534 23.77 16.39 -21.35
CA ASP A 534 24.91 16.83 -22.16
C ASP A 534 26.25 16.48 -21.49
N ILE A 535 27.03 15.64 -22.18
CA ILE A 535 28.34 15.15 -21.74
C ILE A 535 29.42 16.24 -21.80
N ALA A 536 29.35 17.15 -22.80
CA ALA A 536 30.43 18.06 -23.10
C ALA A 536 30.70 19.05 -21.96
N ASN A 537 29.63 19.61 -21.39
CA ASN A 537 29.71 20.58 -20.30
C ASN A 537 29.77 19.93 -18.91
N LEU A 538 29.39 18.66 -18.78
CA LEU A 538 29.23 18.02 -17.49
C LEU A 538 30.57 17.68 -16.84
N ASN A 539 31.58 17.27 -17.62
CA ASN A 539 32.89 16.92 -17.08
C ASN A 539 33.54 18.11 -16.35
N ASP A 540 33.45 19.32 -16.91
CA ASP A 540 34.02 20.50 -16.28
C ASP A 540 33.26 20.91 -15.03
N VAL A 541 31.93 20.77 -15.02
CA VAL A 541 31.11 20.98 -13.83
C VAL A 541 31.47 19.99 -12.73
N LEU A 542 31.62 18.70 -13.04
CA LEU A 542 31.98 17.67 -12.07
C LEU A 542 33.41 17.83 -11.52
N LYS A 543 34.36 18.32 -12.33
CA LYS A 543 35.70 18.68 -11.85
C LYS A 543 35.66 19.73 -10.74
N THR A 544 34.72 20.69 -10.77
CA THR A 544 34.56 21.66 -9.68
C THR A 544 34.18 21.02 -8.34
N LYS A 545 33.73 19.75 -8.38
CA LYS A 545 33.40 18.92 -7.21
C LYS A 545 34.46 17.86 -6.93
N SER A 546 35.64 17.98 -7.53
CA SER A 546 36.73 16.99 -7.43
C SER A 546 36.36 15.61 -7.98
N ILE A 547 35.39 15.58 -8.91
CA ILE A 547 34.96 14.37 -9.62
C ILE A 547 35.61 14.42 -11.01
N GLU A 548 36.77 13.78 -11.14
CA GLU A 548 37.47 13.68 -12.43
C GLU A 548 37.06 12.41 -13.17
N ILE A 549 36.62 12.57 -14.41
CA ILE A 549 36.36 11.47 -15.35
C ILE A 549 37.28 11.63 -16.55
N ARG A 550 38.09 10.60 -16.81
CA ARG A 550 38.93 10.53 -18.01
C ARG A 550 38.09 9.93 -19.13
N ASP A 551 37.93 10.67 -20.23
CA ASP A 551 37.23 10.25 -21.43
C ASP A 551 35.77 9.77 -21.21
N LEU A 552 34.94 10.64 -20.63
CA LEU A 552 33.51 10.36 -20.43
C LEU A 552 32.81 10.02 -21.75
N LYS A 553 32.43 8.75 -21.93
CA LYS A 553 31.72 8.28 -23.13
C LYS A 553 30.21 8.43 -23.02
N ARG A 554 29.63 8.18 -21.84
CA ARG A 554 28.17 8.21 -21.67
C ARG A 554 27.72 8.39 -20.22
N ILE A 555 26.57 9.03 -20.09
CA ILE A 555 25.83 9.22 -18.83
C ILE A 555 24.68 8.21 -18.77
N TYR A 556 24.48 7.62 -17.59
CA TYR A 556 23.31 6.81 -17.27
C TYR A 556 22.57 7.40 -16.08
N ASN A 557 21.31 7.74 -16.31
CA ASN A 557 20.43 8.27 -15.29
C ASN A 557 19.50 7.16 -14.81
N VAL A 558 19.49 6.93 -13.50
CA VAL A 558 18.77 5.84 -12.88
C VAL A 558 18.03 6.35 -11.64
N VAL A 559 16.74 6.04 -11.54
CA VAL A 559 15.98 6.18 -10.31
C VAL A 559 15.94 4.82 -9.63
N THR A 560 16.43 4.76 -8.39
CA THR A 560 16.27 3.59 -7.53
C THR A 560 15.12 3.83 -6.57
N THR A 561 14.28 2.82 -6.37
CA THR A 561 13.13 2.93 -5.48
C THR A 561 12.84 1.62 -4.77
N SER A 562 12.35 1.68 -3.54
CA SER A 562 11.85 0.49 -2.84
C SER A 562 10.50 0.00 -3.41
N TYR A 563 9.86 0.77 -4.30
CA TYR A 563 8.54 0.47 -4.85
C TYR A 563 8.54 -0.72 -5.81
N HIS A 564 7.35 -1.31 -6.01
CA HIS A 564 7.07 -2.44 -6.89
C HIS A 564 7.09 -2.07 -8.39
N LEU A 565 7.84 -1.07 -8.81
CA LEU A 565 8.03 -0.80 -10.23
C LEU A 565 9.37 -1.41 -10.67
N VAL A 566 9.29 -2.51 -11.42
CA VAL A 566 10.49 -3.26 -11.80
C VAL A 566 10.86 -2.93 -13.25
N SER A 567 12.06 -2.38 -13.43
CA SER A 567 12.71 -2.29 -14.75
C SER A 567 11.88 -1.55 -15.80
N HIS A 568 11.21 -0.47 -15.39
CA HIS A 568 10.51 0.41 -16.30
C HIS A 568 11.48 1.45 -16.87
N ASN A 569 11.35 1.78 -18.15
CA ASN A 569 12.06 2.91 -18.76
C ASN A 569 11.05 4.05 -18.89
N TYR A 570 11.31 5.14 -18.18
CA TYR A 570 10.46 6.33 -18.20
C TYR A 570 11.28 7.51 -18.71
N ASN A 571 10.94 8.02 -19.90
CA ASN A 571 11.67 9.11 -20.58
C ASN A 571 13.19 8.89 -20.74
N GLY A 572 13.61 7.64 -21.00
CA GLY A 572 15.03 7.29 -21.15
C GLY A 572 15.77 7.08 -19.83
N ILE A 573 15.08 7.21 -18.69
CA ILE A 573 15.63 7.00 -17.35
C ILE A 573 15.14 5.65 -16.83
N ARG A 574 16.06 4.85 -16.29
CA ARG A 574 15.74 3.52 -15.77
C ARG A 574 15.19 3.63 -14.35
N ILE A 575 14.13 2.90 -14.06
CA ILE A 575 13.60 2.74 -12.70
C ILE A 575 13.91 1.33 -12.22
N LEU A 576 14.67 1.22 -11.13
CA LEU A 576 15.12 -0.05 -10.55
C LEU A 576 14.58 -0.22 -9.13
N ASN A 577 14.20 -1.46 -8.78
CA ASN A 577 13.93 -1.80 -7.39
C ASN A 577 15.24 -1.82 -6.61
N ALA A 578 15.31 -1.04 -5.53
CA ALA A 578 16.55 -0.80 -4.80
C ALA A 578 17.07 -2.06 -4.09
N TYR A 579 16.19 -2.89 -3.53
CA TYR A 579 16.58 -4.16 -2.92
C TYR A 579 17.20 -5.12 -3.92
N ASP A 580 16.54 -5.29 -5.07
CA ASP A 580 17.01 -6.21 -6.12
C ASP A 580 18.35 -5.70 -6.70
N PHE A 581 18.50 -4.38 -6.85
CA PHE A 581 19.73 -3.77 -7.35
C PHE A 581 20.89 -3.86 -6.36
N VAL A 582 20.66 -3.62 -5.07
CA VAL A 582 21.69 -3.79 -4.02
C VAL A 582 22.16 -5.24 -3.97
N ASN A 583 21.25 -6.23 -4.03
CA ASN A 583 21.64 -7.64 -4.06
C ASN A 583 22.43 -8.02 -5.31
N PHE A 584 22.08 -7.43 -6.46
CA PHE A 584 22.84 -7.58 -7.69
C PHE A 584 24.26 -7.04 -7.55
N ILE A 585 24.44 -5.83 -7.01
CA ILE A 585 25.78 -5.23 -6.82
C ILE A 585 26.57 -6.02 -5.76
N ASP A 586 25.92 -6.47 -4.69
CA ASP A 586 26.59 -7.10 -3.56
C ASP A 586 27.03 -8.55 -3.86
N SER A 587 26.18 -9.34 -4.49
CA SER A 587 26.44 -10.76 -4.68
C SER A 587 26.28 -11.24 -6.12
N GLY A 588 25.46 -10.55 -6.91
CA GLY A 588 25.07 -11.01 -8.24
C GLY A 588 24.38 -12.37 -8.23
N LYS A 589 23.87 -12.87 -7.09
CA LYS A 589 23.36 -14.24 -6.98
C LYS A 589 21.85 -14.27 -6.85
N VAL A 590 21.22 -15.20 -7.56
CA VAL A 590 19.79 -15.50 -7.45
C VAL A 590 19.63 -16.99 -7.18
N THR A 591 18.80 -17.33 -6.19
CA THR A 591 18.49 -18.73 -5.89
C THR A 591 17.14 -19.10 -6.48
N ILE A 592 17.09 -20.16 -7.31
CA ILE A 592 15.87 -20.69 -7.91
C ILE A 592 15.87 -22.21 -7.70
N ASN A 593 14.84 -22.74 -7.03
CA ASN A 593 14.73 -24.18 -6.71
C ASN A 593 15.97 -24.78 -6.02
N ASN A 594 16.57 -24.04 -5.08
CA ASN A 594 17.83 -24.37 -4.38
C ASN A 594 19.11 -24.28 -5.21
N ASP A 595 19.03 -24.05 -6.52
CA ASP A 595 20.19 -23.77 -7.35
C ASP A 595 20.55 -22.28 -7.28
N VAL A 596 21.85 -21.97 -7.27
CA VAL A 596 22.36 -20.60 -7.23
C VAL A 596 22.88 -20.21 -8.61
N TYR A 597 22.31 -19.15 -9.17
CA TYR A 597 22.67 -18.60 -10.48
C TYR A 597 23.42 -17.28 -10.31
N SER A 598 24.45 -17.07 -11.12
CA SER A 598 25.18 -15.79 -11.19
C SER A 598 24.55 -14.88 -12.25
N LEU A 599 24.36 -13.61 -11.88
CA LEU A 599 23.99 -12.49 -12.75
C LEU A 599 25.22 -11.74 -13.27
N TRP A 600 26.39 -11.98 -12.67
CA TRP A 600 27.65 -11.43 -13.18
C TRP A 600 28.24 -12.38 -14.21
N LYS A 601 28.83 -11.82 -15.26
CA LYS A 601 29.57 -12.55 -16.29
C LYS A 601 30.79 -13.29 -15.73
N ASN A 602 31.40 -12.71 -14.69
CA ASN A 602 32.61 -13.24 -14.06
C ASN A 602 32.43 -13.33 -12.53
N THR A 603 33.47 -13.78 -11.83
CA THR A 603 33.48 -13.91 -10.36
C THR A 603 33.31 -12.57 -9.64
N ASN A 604 33.65 -11.46 -10.28
CA ASN A 604 33.55 -10.11 -9.74
C ASN A 604 32.62 -9.26 -10.62
N LEU A 605 31.89 -8.35 -9.98
CA LEU A 605 31.07 -7.35 -10.66
C LEU A 605 31.95 -6.50 -11.60
N SER A 606 31.61 -6.51 -12.88
CA SER A 606 32.25 -5.67 -13.89
C SER A 606 31.38 -4.47 -14.27
N GLN A 607 31.97 -3.54 -14.99
CA GLN A 607 31.26 -2.43 -15.60
C GLN A 607 30.22 -2.89 -16.65
N ASP A 608 30.54 -3.93 -17.42
CA ASP A 608 29.60 -4.45 -18.42
C ASP A 608 28.37 -5.07 -17.76
N ASP A 609 28.54 -5.70 -16.59
CA ASP A 609 27.41 -6.19 -15.78
C ASP A 609 26.53 -5.01 -15.30
N MET A 610 27.15 -3.91 -14.85
CA MET A 610 26.45 -2.69 -14.45
C MET A 610 25.67 -2.04 -15.59
N LEU A 611 26.31 -1.91 -16.75
CA LEU A 611 25.70 -1.39 -17.97
C LEU A 611 24.51 -2.24 -18.40
N GLU A 612 24.70 -3.56 -18.43
CA GLU A 612 23.65 -4.51 -18.79
C GLU A 612 22.48 -4.44 -17.81
N TYR A 613 22.73 -4.41 -16.50
CA TYR A 613 21.64 -4.33 -15.51
C TYR A 613 20.84 -3.04 -15.61
N CYS A 614 21.52 -1.88 -15.74
CA CYS A 614 20.89 -0.57 -15.83
C CYS A 614 20.18 -0.32 -17.16
N GLN A 615 20.60 -0.96 -18.25
CA GLN A 615 19.93 -0.85 -19.55
C GLN A 615 18.82 -1.90 -19.72
N CYS A 616 19.18 -3.18 -19.57
CA CYS A 616 18.35 -4.34 -19.89
C CYS A 616 18.86 -5.57 -19.12
N ASN A 617 18.45 -5.76 -17.86
CA ASN A 617 18.75 -7.01 -17.15
C ASN A 617 18.09 -8.20 -17.88
N ALA A 618 18.89 -9.09 -18.48
CA ALA A 618 18.43 -10.25 -19.22
C ALA A 618 17.49 -11.15 -18.40
N MET A 619 17.77 -11.39 -17.12
CA MET A 619 16.90 -12.21 -16.28
C MET A 619 15.55 -11.52 -15.99
N ILE A 620 15.54 -10.21 -15.71
CA ILE A 620 14.29 -9.47 -15.50
C ILE A 620 13.46 -9.44 -16.79
N ILE A 621 14.11 -9.30 -17.95
CA ILE A 621 13.46 -9.41 -19.25
C ILE A 621 12.88 -10.81 -19.43
N GLU A 622 13.58 -11.87 -19.04
CA GLU A 622 13.05 -13.23 -19.13
C GLU A 622 11.84 -13.46 -18.22
N ILE A 623 11.86 -12.97 -16.97
CA ILE A 623 10.69 -13.02 -16.08
C ILE A 623 9.53 -12.23 -16.69
N ARG A 624 9.81 -11.03 -17.21
CA ARG A 624 8.81 -10.18 -17.87
C ARG A 624 8.22 -10.83 -19.11
N ASN A 625 9.05 -11.50 -19.92
CA ASN A 625 8.63 -12.25 -21.10
C ASN A 625 7.85 -13.51 -20.73
N ALA A 626 8.01 -14.02 -19.51
CA ALA A 626 7.22 -15.10 -18.96
C ALA A 626 5.87 -14.62 -18.38
N LEU A 627 5.58 -13.33 -18.39
CA LEU A 627 4.25 -12.84 -18.07
C LEU A 627 3.27 -13.20 -19.20
N THR A 628 2.08 -13.64 -18.80
CA THR A 628 0.97 -13.94 -19.69
C THR A 628 -0.17 -12.98 -19.39
N GLU A 629 -0.72 -12.41 -20.45
CA GLU A 629 -1.84 -11.50 -20.42
C GLU A 629 -3.13 -12.24 -20.08
N PHE A 630 -3.97 -11.66 -19.23
CA PHE A 630 -5.33 -12.14 -19.01
C PHE A 630 -6.31 -10.99 -18.76
N ASP A 631 -7.54 -11.16 -19.23
CA ASP A 631 -8.60 -10.19 -19.04
C ASP A 631 -9.23 -10.35 -17.65
N SER A 632 -9.05 -9.33 -16.80
CA SER A 632 -9.82 -9.21 -15.58
C SER A 632 -11.04 -8.35 -15.87
N SER A 633 -12.24 -8.84 -15.52
CA SER A 633 -13.46 -8.07 -15.73
C SER A 633 -14.49 -8.27 -14.64
N PHE A 634 -15.29 -7.23 -14.43
CA PHE A 634 -16.41 -7.24 -13.50
C PHE A 634 -17.65 -6.60 -14.09
N HIS A 635 -18.81 -6.99 -13.58
CA HIS A 635 -20.09 -6.45 -14.04
C HIS A 635 -20.73 -5.64 -12.92
N VAL A 636 -21.13 -4.41 -13.23
CA VAL A 636 -21.83 -3.57 -12.27
C VAL A 636 -22.90 -2.72 -12.95
N LEU A 637 -24.12 -2.78 -12.41
CA LEU A 637 -25.30 -2.10 -12.94
C LEU A 637 -25.56 -2.35 -14.45
N GLY A 638 -25.27 -3.56 -14.93
CA GLY A 638 -25.45 -3.96 -16.34
C GLY A 638 -24.29 -3.57 -17.26
N ASN A 639 -23.24 -2.93 -16.73
CA ASN A 639 -22.05 -2.56 -17.48
C ASN A 639 -20.90 -3.52 -17.15
N ARG A 640 -20.17 -3.94 -18.19
CA ARG A 640 -18.92 -4.69 -18.05
C ARG A 640 -17.77 -3.70 -17.94
N PHE A 641 -16.90 -3.92 -16.98
CA PHE A 641 -15.62 -3.23 -16.83
C PHE A 641 -14.52 -4.25 -17.02
N SER A 642 -13.58 -3.99 -17.92
CA SER A 642 -12.41 -4.85 -18.14
C SER A 642 -11.12 -4.07 -18.02
N TYR A 643 -10.08 -4.77 -17.59
CA TYR A 643 -8.72 -4.29 -17.63
C TYR A 643 -7.79 -5.47 -17.85
N VAL A 644 -6.68 -5.19 -18.55
CA VAL A 644 -5.68 -6.19 -18.88
C VAL A 644 -4.74 -6.34 -17.69
N GLU A 645 -4.58 -7.57 -17.20
CA GLU A 645 -3.60 -7.94 -16.18
C GLU A 645 -2.53 -8.86 -16.75
N TYR A 646 -1.41 -8.96 -16.03
CA TYR A 646 -0.29 -9.82 -16.39
C TYR A 646 0.07 -10.72 -15.21
N GLY A 647 0.04 -12.02 -15.43
CA GLY A 647 0.39 -13.03 -14.43
C GLY A 647 1.66 -13.76 -14.82
N LEU A 648 2.46 -14.18 -13.85
CA LEU A 648 3.64 -15.00 -14.13
C LEU A 648 3.23 -16.43 -14.51
N ASP A 649 3.55 -16.81 -15.74
CA ASP A 649 3.53 -18.20 -16.16
C ASP A 649 4.81 -18.89 -15.65
N VAL A 650 4.67 -19.61 -14.54
CA VAL A 650 5.77 -20.29 -13.85
C VAL A 650 6.42 -21.35 -14.73
N GLU A 651 5.64 -22.04 -15.56
CA GLU A 651 6.16 -23.08 -16.45
C GLU A 651 7.01 -22.46 -17.56
N LYS A 652 6.48 -21.42 -18.20
CA LYS A 652 7.21 -20.62 -19.20
C LYS A 652 8.49 -20.02 -18.64
N PHE A 653 8.44 -19.52 -17.40
CA PHE A 653 9.61 -18.98 -16.70
C PHE A 653 10.68 -20.03 -16.44
N ILE A 654 10.30 -21.19 -15.86
CA ILE A 654 11.24 -22.29 -15.56
C ILE A 654 11.88 -22.83 -16.85
N ASN A 655 11.10 -23.00 -17.91
CA ASN A 655 11.60 -23.51 -19.18
C ASN A 655 12.62 -22.56 -19.81
N LYS A 656 12.39 -21.24 -19.73
CA LYS A 656 13.33 -20.22 -20.21
C LYS A 656 14.65 -20.25 -19.45
N ILE A 657 14.63 -20.26 -18.12
CA ILE A 657 15.85 -20.30 -17.31
C ILE A 657 16.68 -21.56 -17.59
N LYS A 658 16.03 -22.72 -17.76
CA LYS A 658 16.72 -23.97 -18.09
C LYS A 658 17.41 -23.94 -19.46
N MET A 659 16.90 -23.15 -20.41
CA MET A 659 17.51 -23.00 -21.74
C MET A 659 18.73 -22.08 -21.72
N THR A 660 18.69 -20.96 -20.98
CA THR A 660 19.82 -20.01 -20.87
C THR A 660 21.05 -20.62 -20.20
N ASN A 661 20.87 -21.59 -19.30
CA ASN A 661 21.96 -22.25 -18.57
C ASN A 661 22.57 -23.47 -19.29
N LYS A 662 22.10 -23.84 -20.48
CA LYS A 662 22.78 -24.86 -21.32
C LYS A 662 23.93 -24.29 -22.15
N THR A 663 24.16 -22.98 -22.07
CA THR A 663 25.12 -22.23 -22.90
C THR A 663 26.18 -21.46 -22.12
N SER A 664 26.28 -21.66 -20.79
CA SER A 664 27.34 -21.10 -19.93
C SER A 664 28.33 -22.16 -19.49
#